data_AF-A0AAW5WL50-F1
#
_entry.id   AF-A0AAW5WL50-F1
#
_cell.length_a   1.000
_cell.length_b   1.000
_cell.length_c   1.000
_cell.angle_alpha   90.00
_cell.angle_beta   90.00
_cell.angle_gamma   90.00
#
_symmetry.space_group_name_H-M   'P 1'
#
loop_
_entity.id
_entity.type
_entity.pdbx_description
1 polymer ?
#
loop_
_entity_poly.entity_id
_entity_poly.type
_entity_poly.pdbx_seq_one_letter_code
_entity_poly.pdbx_strand_id
1 'polypeptide(L)'
;MDQEKGRPKTIGHRLDQKLETVRKNYRTVTKESEKQMSNLQSQTRSKRQLLKKSRSQFRASKAKVKKIQKEYRNVQRQGKELGKEGKALRPEDAKKQDFLKQELTQAKLEKKAFKKTFKAAQEANGGSRKKKLFRAAKQAVERTASQQASSAAHQDDTLSDIARAKHQYQDIQIQSRRVKTIGKYSNKLVQETVKSSYSLGNRLYNKTRGRGFTRTPKEFSWEGRLARRIQAYKKRLAGSKTGKAARKARKAYRVGSKPIKAIVKNPFSLKAYLIAFALLLFLAMLGIGSSGITRQDEFDMNDTWLYFTKLDREKSNDKVDYWTKIDDPLLYLNYKYDEITDKLQIDGNKYFSKNTLGKTYLDALWKDLNGDKDNLKTMEELYTKNNLYKLDKDELEEYKQLLEIARDSGKYMLLQELENPFYKDDQPEAQNPIQIIERFGYKNKTEVFNGSVLQATGGQTLLAVLDGKVEVKGNDVEISDQDSKFLYKDVDTIRYKTGDQVKTGDIIGKVSPKGNQTVYYQKLEPDRANQKDKDGKVKKSWTYVNVGFYFQYVEYTQATSVVSDIETSGDKGKRARAFADLIKKNIPEATDEGIAAVMGGFDIESSITFKRYETDYLTNNQFDKVAKEPTAENLVGSWGAFQAMYPTLPLNEGGYMVNGLHYIGIGIGQFTGPRALALWNFAKAMNGDIWSAEVQTKFLLEGDDPTRRAAFRRVVTSTGSVEALTENFLSSWLGVPGNKLLERQSAARQWLNFLKNKGGSTGVSSKQVPAEYKDKLPHGLPSDQAILPGQGYPGNAYALGNCTWYVYNRFAQIGVQLYPYLGNSNQWVDSGRAQGYEISTTPKPGSAVVFMPGVAGASPIYGHVSFCEYVNSDGSFLVSEMNYGGLYVMNWRTLTPQSGIYFVTPK
;
A
#
# COMPACT_ATOMS: atom_id res chain seq x y z
N MET A 1 41.67 77.47 12.37
CA MET A 1 40.22 77.70 12.30
C MET A 1 39.51 76.42 12.75
N ASP A 2 39.07 76.41 14.01
CA ASP A 2 38.23 75.36 14.61
C ASP A 2 36.82 75.35 14.00
N GLN A 3 36.31 74.19 13.60
CA GLN A 3 34.89 73.98 13.27
C GLN A 3 34.24 72.81 14.04
N GLU A 4 34.78 72.44 15.22
CA GLU A 4 34.20 71.41 16.10
C GLU A 4 33.40 71.93 17.31
N LYS A 5 32.95 73.20 17.32
CA LYS A 5 32.08 73.71 18.38
C LYS A 5 30.65 73.98 17.89
N GLY A 6 29.72 73.17 18.40
CA GLY A 6 28.32 73.56 18.59
C GLY A 6 27.35 73.23 17.45
N ARG A 7 27.04 71.94 17.24
CA ARG A 7 25.74 71.56 16.67
C ARG A 7 24.86 70.93 17.76
N PRO A 8 23.62 71.42 17.95
CA PRO A 8 22.75 70.91 19.01
C PRO A 8 22.51 69.41 18.81
N LYS A 9 22.47 68.65 19.91
CA LYS A 9 22.08 67.22 19.95
C LYS A 9 20.59 67.05 19.60
N THR A 10 20.17 67.52 18.42
CA THR A 10 18.80 67.39 17.93
C THR A 10 18.51 65.94 17.56
N ILE A 11 17.23 65.58 17.58
CA ILE A 11 16.74 64.25 17.19
C ILE A 11 17.22 63.91 15.77
N GLY A 12 17.32 64.90 14.87
CA GLY A 12 17.82 64.77 13.50
C GLY A 12 19.29 64.31 13.41
N HIS A 13 20.21 64.95 14.14
CA HIS A 13 21.63 64.56 14.13
C HIS A 13 21.86 63.14 14.67
N ARG A 14 21.10 62.73 15.69
CA ARG A 14 21.11 61.34 16.19
C ARG A 14 20.49 60.36 15.18
N LEU A 15 19.57 60.81 14.35
CA LEU A 15 18.99 60.02 13.26
C LEU A 15 20.02 59.79 12.15
N ASP A 16 20.76 60.83 11.76
CA ASP A 16 21.77 60.79 10.69
C ASP A 16 22.94 59.88 11.04
N GLN A 17 23.49 59.98 12.26
CA GLN A 17 24.55 59.05 12.72
C GLN A 17 24.07 57.60 12.76
N LYS A 18 22.80 57.35 13.13
CA LYS A 18 22.20 56.02 13.09
C LYS A 18 22.03 55.53 11.64
N LEU A 19 21.61 56.41 10.73
CA LEU A 19 21.44 56.11 9.31
C LEU A 19 22.77 55.76 8.64
N GLU A 20 23.82 56.51 8.95
CA GLU A 20 25.19 56.27 8.46
C GLU A 20 25.74 54.94 8.97
N THR A 21 25.54 54.63 10.25
CA THR A 21 25.88 53.33 10.85
C THR A 21 25.13 52.18 10.16
N VAL A 22 23.85 52.37 9.84
CA VAL A 22 23.03 51.38 9.11
C VAL A 22 23.56 51.18 7.69
N ARG A 23 23.92 52.26 6.98
CA ARG A 23 24.51 52.21 5.63
C ARG A 23 25.85 51.47 5.62
N LYS A 24 26.74 51.78 6.57
CA LYS A 24 28.04 51.11 6.73
C LYS A 24 27.86 49.61 6.96
N ASN A 25 26.97 49.23 7.89
CA ASN A 25 26.65 47.83 8.19
C ASN A 25 26.07 47.09 6.99
N TYR A 26 25.24 47.74 6.18
CA TYR A 26 24.68 47.15 4.96
C TYR A 26 25.75 46.85 3.90
N ARG A 27 26.69 47.78 3.69
CA ARG A 27 27.84 47.60 2.77
C ARG A 27 28.71 46.43 3.21
N THR A 28 29.07 46.37 4.48
CA THR A 28 29.89 45.27 5.05
C THR A 28 29.21 43.91 4.88
N VAL A 29 27.92 43.80 5.22
CA VAL A 29 27.15 42.55 5.08
C VAL A 29 27.07 42.08 3.62
N THR A 30 27.05 43.01 2.68
CA THR A 30 26.96 42.70 1.25
C THR A 30 28.28 42.16 0.71
N LYS A 31 29.39 42.87 0.95
CA LYS A 31 30.74 42.42 0.54
C LYS A 31 31.09 41.06 1.13
N GLU A 32 30.82 40.86 2.41
CA GLU A 32 31.13 39.60 3.08
C GLU A 32 30.27 38.43 2.57
N SER A 33 29.00 38.70 2.24
CA SER A 33 28.12 37.69 1.67
C SER A 33 28.58 37.23 0.28
N GLU A 34 29.05 38.16 -0.56
CA GLU A 34 29.58 37.87 -1.90
C GLU A 34 30.88 37.06 -1.81
N LYS A 35 31.81 37.46 -0.93
CA LYS A 35 33.05 36.71 -0.66
C LYS A 35 32.76 35.26 -0.25
N GLN A 36 31.79 35.07 0.64
CA GLN A 36 31.40 33.73 1.08
C GLN A 36 30.69 32.91 0.02
N MET A 37 29.85 33.54 -0.80
CA MET A 37 29.23 32.87 -1.94
C MET A 37 30.30 32.38 -2.94
N SER A 38 31.27 33.24 -3.26
CA SER A 38 32.38 32.90 -4.15
C SER A 38 33.21 31.73 -3.61
N ASN A 39 33.55 31.72 -2.31
CA ASN A 39 34.24 30.61 -1.67
C ASN A 39 33.41 29.30 -1.67
N LEU A 40 32.09 29.38 -1.44
CA LEU A 40 31.23 28.20 -1.56
C LEU A 40 31.18 27.67 -3.00
N GLN A 41 31.15 28.57 -3.98
CA GLN A 41 31.11 28.24 -5.41
C GLN A 41 32.43 27.66 -5.92
N SER A 42 33.58 28.07 -5.37
CA SER A 42 34.87 27.44 -5.69
C SER A 42 34.96 26.00 -5.15
N GLN A 43 34.22 25.67 -4.08
CA GLN A 43 34.21 24.33 -3.49
C GLN A 43 33.20 23.36 -4.12
N THR A 44 32.15 23.84 -4.79
CA THR A 44 31.15 22.97 -5.45
C THR A 44 30.31 23.73 -6.47
N ARG A 45 30.06 23.09 -7.62
CA ARG A 45 29.14 23.59 -8.66
C ARG A 45 27.67 23.18 -8.40
N SER A 46 27.39 22.33 -7.41
CA SER A 46 26.03 21.85 -7.09
C SER A 46 25.22 22.86 -6.29
N LYS A 47 24.11 23.33 -6.86
CA LYS A 47 23.17 24.29 -6.22
C LYS A 47 22.56 23.75 -4.91
N ARG A 48 22.33 22.44 -4.79
CA ARG A 48 21.83 21.79 -3.56
C ARG A 48 22.93 21.71 -2.49
N GLN A 49 24.17 21.42 -2.86
CA GLN A 49 25.30 21.43 -1.92
C GLN A 49 25.65 22.85 -1.45
N LEU A 50 25.61 23.84 -2.34
CA LEU A 50 25.72 25.26 -1.98
C LEU A 50 24.66 25.66 -0.94
N LEU A 51 23.42 25.23 -1.13
CA LEU A 51 22.33 25.47 -0.17
C LEU A 51 22.59 24.76 1.17
N LYS A 52 23.04 23.50 1.16
CA LYS A 52 23.33 22.73 2.39
C LYS A 52 24.49 23.36 3.19
N LYS A 53 25.61 23.67 2.53
CA LYS A 53 26.79 24.30 3.14
C LYS A 53 26.47 25.70 3.69
N SER A 54 25.81 26.55 2.90
CA SER A 54 25.40 27.90 3.35
C SER A 54 24.38 27.85 4.51
N ARG A 55 23.46 26.88 4.54
CA ARG A 55 22.53 26.66 5.65
C ARG A 55 23.27 26.25 6.93
N SER A 56 24.28 25.39 6.82
CA SER A 56 25.12 24.97 7.95
C SER A 56 25.89 26.16 8.53
N GLN A 57 26.56 26.93 7.68
CA GLN A 57 27.30 28.12 8.09
C GLN A 57 26.39 29.20 8.74
N PHE A 58 25.18 29.40 8.21
CA PHE A 58 24.20 30.29 8.84
C PHE A 58 23.75 29.78 10.23
N ARG A 59 23.60 28.46 10.42
CA ARG A 59 23.29 27.89 11.74
C ARG A 59 24.45 28.08 12.72
N ALA A 60 25.70 27.85 12.29
CA ALA A 60 26.89 28.06 13.11
C ALA A 60 27.02 29.53 13.57
N SER A 61 26.86 30.51 12.66
CA SER A 61 26.89 31.93 13.02
C SER A 61 25.76 32.33 13.99
N LYS A 62 24.58 31.71 13.89
CA LYS A 62 23.48 31.91 14.85
C LYS A 62 23.85 31.37 16.24
N ALA A 63 24.53 30.23 16.32
CA ALA A 63 24.99 29.64 17.58
C ALA A 63 26.08 30.51 18.23
N LYS A 64 27.06 31.00 17.46
CA LYS A 64 28.10 31.93 17.91
C LYS A 64 27.52 33.20 18.56
N VAL A 65 26.56 33.85 17.89
CA VAL A 65 25.84 35.01 18.46
C VAL A 65 25.14 34.66 19.78
N LYS A 66 24.52 33.49 19.88
CA LYS A 66 23.83 33.05 21.10
C LYS A 66 24.80 32.86 22.27
N LYS A 67 26.01 32.31 22.00
CA LYS A 67 27.07 32.12 23.00
C LYS A 67 27.57 33.46 23.54
N ILE A 68 28.05 34.34 22.66
CA ILE A 68 28.58 35.67 23.04
C ILE A 68 27.51 36.50 23.76
N GLN A 69 26.25 36.44 23.30
CA GLN A 69 25.15 37.15 23.95
C GLN A 69 24.85 36.63 25.36
N LYS A 70 25.05 35.33 25.63
CA LYS A 70 24.90 34.75 26.97
C LYS A 70 26.00 35.26 27.89
N GLU A 71 27.25 35.22 27.44
CA GLU A 71 28.42 35.69 28.20
C GLU A 71 28.31 37.19 28.49
N TYR A 72 27.94 38.01 27.50
CA TYR A 72 27.72 39.45 27.68
C TYR A 72 26.64 39.75 28.74
N ARG A 73 25.52 39.00 28.72
CA ARG A 73 24.44 39.17 29.71
C ARG A 73 24.84 38.77 31.12
N ASN A 74 25.73 37.79 31.26
CA ASN A 74 26.22 37.36 32.56
C ASN A 74 27.08 38.46 33.21
N VAL A 75 28.02 39.04 32.45
CA VAL A 75 28.84 40.17 32.93
C VAL A 75 27.98 41.40 33.24
N GLN A 76 26.95 41.68 32.42
CA GLN A 76 25.99 42.74 32.71
C GLN A 76 25.17 42.50 34.00
N ARG A 77 24.85 41.25 34.33
CA ARG A 77 24.14 40.92 35.58
C ARG A 77 25.04 41.12 36.78
N GLN A 78 26.27 40.63 36.71
CA GLN A 78 27.28 40.81 37.74
C GLN A 78 27.52 42.31 38.04
N GLY A 79 27.59 43.15 37.00
CA GLY A 79 27.68 44.60 37.17
C GLY A 79 26.48 45.26 37.83
N LYS A 80 25.26 44.76 37.53
CA LYS A 80 24.04 45.26 38.16
C LYS A 80 23.92 44.82 39.63
N GLU A 81 24.43 43.65 39.97
CA GLU A 81 24.43 43.14 41.35
C GLU A 81 25.44 43.91 42.20
N LEU A 82 26.67 44.09 41.72
CA LEU A 82 27.69 44.93 42.37
C LEU A 82 27.21 46.38 42.55
N GLY A 83 26.51 46.94 41.56
CA GLY A 83 25.96 48.29 41.64
C GLY A 83 24.85 48.45 42.69
N LYS A 84 24.14 47.38 43.06
CA LYS A 84 23.18 47.39 44.20
C LYS A 84 23.89 47.40 45.55
N GLU A 85 25.13 46.90 45.59
CA GLU A 85 25.99 46.90 46.77
C GLU A 85 26.91 48.14 46.85
N GLY A 86 26.70 49.14 45.98
CA GLY A 86 27.52 50.35 45.91
C GLY A 86 28.93 50.14 45.34
N LYS A 87 29.22 48.97 44.75
CA LYS A 87 30.53 48.60 44.20
C LYS A 87 30.53 48.69 42.66
N ALA A 88 31.64 49.13 42.09
CA ALA A 88 31.84 49.12 40.64
C ALA A 88 32.36 47.74 40.15
N LEU A 89 32.12 47.42 38.87
CA LEU A 89 32.81 46.31 38.20
C LEU A 89 34.33 46.53 38.25
N ARG A 90 35.09 45.46 38.47
CA ARG A 90 36.54 45.51 38.34
C ARG A 90 36.93 46.01 36.94
N PRO A 91 38.03 46.77 36.80
CA PRO A 91 38.47 47.29 35.49
C PRO A 91 38.60 46.21 34.41
N GLU A 92 39.02 45.00 34.78
CA GLU A 92 39.12 43.85 33.88
C GLU A 92 37.76 43.35 33.37
N ASP A 93 36.76 43.28 34.24
CA ASP A 93 35.41 42.83 33.89
C ASP A 93 34.66 43.91 33.07
N ALA A 94 34.94 45.19 33.33
CA ALA A 94 34.46 46.30 32.50
C ALA A 94 35.06 46.25 31.08
N LYS A 95 36.38 46.03 30.96
CA LYS A 95 37.05 45.79 29.67
C LYS A 95 36.48 44.57 28.95
N LYS A 96 36.24 43.46 29.67
CA LYS A 96 35.61 42.25 29.14
C LYS A 96 34.19 42.50 28.65
N GLN A 97 33.41 43.33 29.35
CA GLN A 97 32.07 43.71 28.94
C GLN A 97 32.09 44.50 27.62
N ASP A 98 33.00 45.46 27.48
CA ASP A 98 33.13 46.25 26.26
C ASP A 98 33.65 45.42 25.08
N PHE A 99 34.59 44.51 25.33
CA PHE A 99 35.05 43.54 24.35
C PHE A 99 33.89 42.65 23.85
N LEU A 100 33.13 42.03 24.75
CA LEU A 100 31.98 41.20 24.41
C LEU A 100 30.88 41.97 23.67
N LYS A 101 30.73 43.28 23.94
CA LYS A 101 29.81 44.17 23.23
C LYS A 101 30.25 44.40 21.78
N GLN A 102 31.54 44.63 21.56
CA GLN A 102 32.12 44.77 20.22
C GLN A 102 32.05 43.45 19.46
N GLU A 103 32.44 42.34 20.08
CA GLU A 103 32.40 41.00 19.49
C GLU A 103 30.97 40.57 19.13
N LEU A 104 30.00 40.85 20.01
CA LEU A 104 28.58 40.59 19.73
C LEU A 104 28.07 41.40 18.53
N THR A 105 28.57 42.63 18.37
CA THR A 105 28.21 43.49 17.24
C THR A 105 28.77 42.91 15.93
N GLN A 106 30.02 42.47 15.94
CA GLN A 106 30.67 41.82 14.80
C GLN A 106 29.99 40.49 14.44
N ALA A 107 29.74 39.61 15.41
CA ALA A 107 29.06 38.33 15.20
C ALA A 107 27.63 38.51 14.65
N LYS A 108 26.92 39.59 15.03
CA LYS A 108 25.60 39.92 14.46
C LYS A 108 25.69 40.35 12.99
N LEU A 109 26.75 41.07 12.59
CA LEU A 109 27.00 41.42 11.18
C LEU A 109 27.36 40.19 10.36
N GLU A 110 28.24 39.34 10.88
CA GLU A 110 28.63 38.06 10.28
C GLU A 110 27.41 37.15 10.06
N LYS A 111 26.55 36.99 11.06
CA LYS A 111 25.27 36.27 10.92
C LYS A 111 24.37 36.85 9.83
N LYS A 112 24.33 38.18 9.66
CA LYS A 112 23.54 38.82 8.59
C LYS A 112 24.15 38.51 7.21
N ALA A 113 25.47 38.49 7.09
CA ALA A 113 26.17 38.09 5.86
C ALA A 113 25.86 36.62 5.51
N PHE A 114 26.05 35.68 6.44
CA PHE A 114 25.69 34.26 6.21
C PHE A 114 24.21 34.06 5.89
N LYS A 115 23.29 34.84 6.50
CA LYS A 115 21.86 34.81 6.16
C LYS A 115 21.61 35.26 4.73
N LYS A 116 22.32 36.29 4.25
CA LYS A 116 22.22 36.81 2.89
C LYS A 116 22.77 35.79 1.89
N THR A 117 23.91 35.16 2.20
CA THR A 117 24.51 34.06 1.41
C THR A 117 23.58 32.85 1.32
N PHE A 118 22.99 32.42 2.44
CA PHE A 118 21.99 31.34 2.46
C PHE A 118 20.75 31.67 1.62
N LYS A 119 20.26 32.91 1.68
CA LYS A 119 19.12 33.35 0.86
C LYS A 119 19.45 33.37 -0.63
N ALA A 120 20.63 33.86 -1.01
CA ALA A 120 21.09 33.86 -2.39
C ALA A 120 21.28 32.42 -2.92
N ALA A 121 21.83 31.50 -2.11
CA ALA A 121 21.92 30.09 -2.46
C ALA A 121 20.53 29.42 -2.57
N GLN A 122 19.59 29.82 -1.71
CA GLN A 122 18.20 29.37 -1.76
C GLN A 122 17.48 29.85 -3.01
N GLU A 123 17.72 31.09 -3.45
CA GLU A 123 17.19 31.64 -4.70
C GLU A 123 17.81 30.99 -5.93
N ALA A 124 19.14 30.78 -5.93
CA ALA A 124 19.85 30.05 -6.99
C ALA A 124 19.37 28.59 -7.13
N ASN A 125 18.90 27.97 -6.04
CA ASN A 125 18.29 26.64 -6.02
C ASN A 125 16.78 26.66 -6.32
N GLY A 126 16.25 27.70 -6.98
CA GLY A 126 14.84 27.80 -7.39
C GLY A 126 13.89 28.41 -6.36
N GLY A 127 14.42 29.06 -5.31
CA GLY A 127 13.62 29.76 -4.30
C GLY A 127 13.28 28.94 -3.06
N SER A 128 12.62 29.58 -2.09
CA SER A 128 12.14 28.89 -0.88
C SER A 128 11.08 27.84 -1.22
N ARG A 129 10.92 26.82 -0.37
CA ARG A 129 9.85 25.80 -0.53
C ARG A 129 8.48 26.44 -0.81
N LYS A 130 8.16 27.54 -0.12
CA LYS A 130 6.96 28.37 -0.34
C LYS A 130 6.88 28.99 -1.75
N LYS A 131 8.00 29.43 -2.32
CA LYS A 131 8.05 30.08 -3.64
C LYS A 131 7.99 29.07 -4.79
N LYS A 132 8.56 27.87 -4.59
CA LYS A 132 8.37 26.72 -5.49
C LYS A 132 6.92 26.24 -5.47
N LEU A 133 6.35 26.13 -4.27
CA LEU A 133 4.95 25.80 -4.05
C LEU A 133 3.99 26.81 -4.69
N PHE A 134 4.28 28.12 -4.59
CA PHE A 134 3.46 29.16 -5.21
C PHE A 134 3.50 29.10 -6.74
N ARG A 135 4.62 28.67 -7.36
CA ARG A 135 4.68 28.45 -8.81
C ARG A 135 3.87 27.23 -9.24
N ALA A 136 3.97 26.12 -8.49
CA ALA A 136 3.19 24.92 -8.75
C ALA A 136 1.67 25.17 -8.56
N ALA A 137 1.30 25.88 -7.49
CA ALA A 137 -0.08 26.29 -7.23
C ALA A 137 -0.60 27.28 -8.29
N LYS A 138 0.22 28.23 -8.74
CA LYS A 138 -0.12 29.13 -9.85
C LYS A 138 -0.35 28.33 -11.15
N GLN A 139 0.50 27.35 -11.45
CA GLN A 139 0.35 26.47 -12.62
C GLN A 139 -0.85 25.52 -12.54
N ALA A 140 -1.26 25.11 -11.34
CA ALA A 140 -2.48 24.33 -11.12
C ALA A 140 -3.73 25.21 -11.28
N VAL A 141 -3.71 26.43 -10.71
CA VAL A 141 -4.81 27.41 -10.82
C VAL A 141 -4.97 27.93 -12.25
N GLU A 142 -3.89 28.13 -13.00
CA GLU A 142 -3.94 28.52 -14.42
C GLU A 142 -4.51 27.39 -15.31
N ARG A 143 -4.32 26.13 -14.93
CA ARG A 143 -4.96 24.97 -15.59
C ARG A 143 -6.46 24.88 -15.29
N THR A 144 -6.87 25.08 -14.03
CA THR A 144 -8.28 25.12 -13.64
C THR A 144 -9.03 26.33 -14.24
N ALA A 145 -8.36 27.48 -14.37
CA ALA A 145 -8.93 28.66 -15.03
C ALA A 145 -9.14 28.43 -16.55
N SER A 146 -8.30 27.60 -17.19
CA SER A 146 -8.45 27.25 -18.61
C SER A 146 -9.64 26.31 -18.88
N GLN A 147 -10.05 25.49 -17.91
CA GLN A 147 -11.27 24.66 -17.98
C GLN A 147 -12.56 25.49 -17.83
N GLN A 148 -12.51 26.63 -17.15
CA GLN A 148 -13.67 27.55 -17.06
C GLN A 148 -13.79 28.49 -18.26
N ALA A 149 -12.70 28.78 -18.97
CA ALA A 149 -12.73 29.67 -20.13
C ALA A 149 -13.26 28.98 -21.41
N SER A 150 -13.16 27.65 -21.53
CA SER A 150 -13.61 26.91 -22.73
C SER A 150 -15.12 26.67 -22.78
N SER A 151 -15.83 26.73 -21.66
CA SER A 151 -17.29 26.51 -21.61
C SER A 151 -18.13 27.74 -21.94
N ALA A 152 -17.51 28.91 -22.13
CA ALA A 152 -18.20 30.17 -22.44
C ALA A 152 -17.97 30.67 -23.89
N ALA A 153 -17.25 29.93 -24.73
CA ALA A 153 -16.74 30.43 -26.01
C ALA A 153 -17.45 29.86 -27.26
N HIS A 154 -18.77 29.68 -27.19
CA HIS A 154 -19.56 29.25 -28.36
C HIS A 154 -20.57 30.29 -28.88
N GLN A 155 -20.37 31.57 -28.56
CA GLN A 155 -21.03 32.66 -29.27
C GLN A 155 -20.03 33.80 -29.49
N ASP A 156 -19.96 34.29 -30.72
CA ASP A 156 -19.12 35.35 -31.31
C ASP A 156 -17.69 35.00 -31.81
N ASP A 157 -17.55 35.14 -33.13
CA ASP A 157 -16.39 34.89 -34.01
C ASP A 157 -15.20 35.86 -33.85
N THR A 158 -15.13 36.70 -32.82
CA THR A 158 -14.09 37.74 -32.69
C THR A 158 -12.89 37.36 -31.80
N LEU A 159 -12.75 36.10 -31.38
CA LEU A 159 -11.73 35.67 -30.41
C LEU A 159 -10.79 34.55 -30.91
N SER A 160 -10.53 34.51 -32.22
CA SER A 160 -9.50 33.65 -32.82
C SER A 160 -8.06 33.98 -32.34
N ASP A 161 -7.86 35.13 -31.68
CA ASP A 161 -6.55 35.61 -31.25
C ASP A 161 -6.11 35.15 -29.84
N ILE A 162 -7.03 34.72 -28.97
CA ILE A 162 -6.65 34.21 -27.63
C ILE A 162 -6.19 32.74 -27.70
N ALA A 163 -6.68 31.97 -28.67
CA ALA A 163 -6.14 30.65 -28.98
C ALA A 163 -4.70 30.73 -29.54
N ARG A 164 -4.31 31.88 -30.12
CA ARG A 164 -2.96 32.15 -30.64
C ARG A 164 -1.95 32.38 -29.51
N ALA A 165 -2.38 32.94 -28.37
CA ALA A 165 -1.55 33.14 -27.18
C ALA A 165 -1.18 31.82 -26.45
N LYS A 166 -1.99 30.76 -26.64
CA LYS A 166 -1.73 29.42 -26.09
C LYS A 166 -0.52 28.74 -26.73
N HIS A 167 -0.25 28.98 -28.02
CA HIS A 167 0.86 28.34 -28.74
C HIS A 167 2.21 29.07 -28.60
N GLN A 168 2.22 30.37 -28.31
CA GLN A 168 3.47 31.12 -28.11
C GLN A 168 4.11 30.90 -26.73
N TYR A 169 3.38 30.39 -25.74
CA TYR A 169 3.89 30.26 -24.37
C TYR A 169 4.65 28.96 -24.09
N GLN A 170 4.38 27.90 -24.87
CA GLN A 170 5.13 26.63 -24.79
C GLN A 170 6.56 26.75 -25.36
N ASP A 171 6.80 27.65 -26.33
CA ASP A 171 8.15 27.91 -26.87
C ASP A 171 9.01 28.84 -25.97
N ILE A 172 8.45 29.47 -24.94
CA ILE A 172 9.18 30.39 -24.03
C ILE A 172 10.03 29.63 -22.99
N GLN A 173 9.70 28.37 -22.66
CA GLN A 173 10.50 27.60 -21.70
C GLN A 173 11.84 27.11 -22.26
N ILE A 174 12.01 27.07 -23.59
CA ILE A 174 13.25 26.61 -24.24
C ILE A 174 14.24 27.76 -24.48
N GLN A 175 13.81 29.03 -24.43
CA GLN A 175 14.66 30.21 -24.68
C GLN A 175 15.00 31.05 -23.42
N SER A 176 14.90 30.48 -22.21
CA SER A 176 15.22 31.22 -20.97
C SER A 176 16.72 31.47 -20.72
N ARG A 177 17.62 31.17 -21.67
CA ARG A 177 19.05 31.51 -21.58
C ARG A 177 19.46 32.85 -22.21
N ARG A 178 18.54 33.71 -22.69
CA ARG A 178 18.93 34.98 -23.35
C ARG A 178 18.21 36.28 -22.96
N VAL A 179 17.50 36.38 -21.83
CA VAL A 179 16.92 37.67 -21.38
C VAL A 179 17.70 38.25 -20.20
N LYS A 180 18.90 38.79 -20.48
CA LYS A 180 19.70 39.57 -19.52
C LYS A 180 19.69 41.08 -19.78
N THR A 181 18.82 41.57 -20.65
CA THR A 181 18.79 43.00 -21.02
C THR A 181 17.34 43.43 -21.24
N ILE A 182 16.64 43.85 -20.19
CA ILE A 182 15.47 44.77 -20.15
C ILE A 182 15.14 44.90 -18.66
N GLY A 183 15.69 45.94 -18.05
CA GLY A 183 15.60 46.23 -16.62
C GLY A 183 16.24 47.56 -16.24
N LYS A 184 16.54 48.39 -17.24
CA LYS A 184 16.59 49.86 -17.13
C LYS A 184 15.29 50.33 -17.79
N TYR A 185 14.61 51.30 -17.18
CA TYR A 185 13.29 51.86 -17.55
C TYR A 185 12.06 51.10 -17.00
N SER A 186 11.62 51.47 -15.79
CA SER A 186 10.47 52.38 -15.61
C SER A 186 10.00 52.37 -14.14
N ASN A 187 10.54 53.30 -13.36
CA ASN A 187 9.93 53.81 -12.13
C ASN A 187 8.67 54.62 -12.51
N LYS A 188 7.68 54.65 -11.61
CA LYS A 188 6.36 55.33 -11.66
C LYS A 188 5.20 54.51 -12.26
N LEU A 189 4.49 53.78 -11.40
CA LEU A 189 3.05 54.01 -11.17
C LEU A 189 2.61 53.18 -9.94
N VAL A 190 2.72 53.81 -8.77
CA VAL A 190 2.08 53.35 -7.53
C VAL A 190 1.17 54.50 -7.12
N GLN A 191 -0.11 54.41 -7.48
CA GLN A 191 -1.29 55.05 -6.89
C GLN A 191 -2.38 55.17 -7.95
N GLU A 192 -3.16 54.10 -8.13
CA GLU A 192 -4.58 54.13 -8.50
C GLU A 192 -5.06 52.69 -8.73
N THR A 193 -5.64 52.11 -7.68
CA THR A 193 -6.41 50.88 -7.79
C THR A 193 -7.48 50.98 -6.74
N VAL A 194 -8.71 51.34 -7.11
CA VAL A 194 -9.99 50.83 -6.59
C VAL A 194 -11.10 51.49 -7.43
N LYS A 195 -11.57 50.82 -8.50
CA LYS A 195 -12.99 50.74 -8.94
C LYS A 195 -13.07 50.14 -10.36
N SER A 196 -14.14 49.37 -10.57
CA SER A 196 -14.58 48.74 -11.82
C SER A 196 -13.96 47.38 -12.20
N SER A 197 -14.54 46.31 -11.64
CA SER A 197 -14.81 45.03 -12.37
C SER A 197 -15.48 43.98 -11.47
N TYR A 198 -16.54 44.35 -10.74
CA TYR A 198 -17.35 43.35 -10.01
C TYR A 198 -18.83 43.74 -9.89
N SER A 199 -19.51 43.94 -11.03
CA SER A 199 -20.98 44.10 -11.06
C SER A 199 -21.69 43.56 -12.32
N LEU A 200 -21.00 42.93 -13.26
CA LEU A 200 -21.60 42.50 -14.55
C LEU A 200 -21.90 41.00 -14.65
N GLY A 201 -21.14 40.10 -14.01
CA GLY A 201 -21.33 38.65 -14.15
C GLY A 201 -22.57 38.09 -13.44
N ASN A 202 -22.90 38.57 -12.24
CA ASN A 202 -24.02 38.03 -11.45
C ASN A 202 -25.39 38.59 -11.85
N ARG A 203 -25.45 39.64 -12.68
CA ARG A 203 -26.72 40.21 -13.18
C ARG A 203 -27.15 39.62 -14.52
N LEU A 204 -26.23 39.00 -15.26
CA LEU A 204 -26.52 38.39 -16.56
C LEU A 204 -27.08 36.97 -16.42
N TYR A 205 -26.61 36.20 -15.43
CA TYR A 205 -26.94 34.78 -15.24
C TYR A 205 -28.41 34.51 -14.82
N ASN A 206 -29.06 35.42 -14.10
CA ASN A 206 -30.44 35.25 -13.62
C ASN A 206 -31.51 35.92 -14.50
N LYS A 207 -31.10 36.78 -15.46
CA LYS A 207 -32.01 37.46 -16.39
C LYS A 207 -32.36 36.58 -17.60
N THR A 208 -31.50 35.62 -17.97
CA THR A 208 -31.65 34.78 -19.16
C THR A 208 -32.47 33.49 -18.96
N ARG A 209 -33.01 33.24 -17.76
CA ARG A 209 -33.93 32.10 -17.47
C ARG A 209 -35.23 32.49 -16.75
N GLY A 210 -35.61 33.77 -16.77
CA GLY A 210 -36.95 34.22 -16.32
C GLY A 210 -37.29 34.01 -14.84
N ARG A 211 -36.31 33.82 -13.95
CA ARG A 211 -36.53 33.39 -12.54
C ARG A 211 -36.05 34.34 -11.45
N GLY A 212 -35.81 35.61 -11.76
CA GLY A 212 -35.53 36.65 -10.75
C GLY A 212 -34.28 36.40 -9.87
N PHE A 213 -34.02 37.31 -8.92
CA PHE A 213 -32.78 37.40 -8.14
C PHE A 213 -32.75 36.47 -6.91
N THR A 214 -32.58 35.16 -7.06
CA THR A 214 -32.35 34.26 -5.91
C THR A 214 -31.09 33.39 -6.05
N ARG A 215 -30.49 33.04 -4.90
CA ARG A 215 -29.12 32.53 -4.71
C ARG A 215 -29.12 31.00 -4.52
N THR A 216 -28.21 30.28 -5.16
CA THR A 216 -28.00 28.83 -4.95
C THR A 216 -27.66 28.53 -3.49
N PRO A 217 -28.35 27.55 -2.85
CA PRO A 217 -28.07 27.14 -1.47
C PRO A 217 -26.62 26.66 -1.29
N LYS A 218 -26.00 27.05 -0.17
CA LYS A 218 -24.57 26.84 0.15
C LYS A 218 -24.18 25.37 0.30
N GLU A 219 -25.15 24.47 0.39
CA GLU A 219 -24.92 23.04 0.55
C GLU A 219 -24.49 22.34 -0.76
N PHE A 220 -24.77 22.92 -1.92
CA PHE A 220 -24.50 22.30 -3.22
C PHE A 220 -23.24 22.81 -3.94
N SER A 221 -22.54 23.82 -3.39
CA SER A 221 -21.28 24.33 -3.96
C SER A 221 -20.06 23.48 -3.56
N TRP A 222 -19.02 23.45 -4.40
CA TRP A 222 -17.76 22.73 -4.13
C TRP A 222 -17.11 23.18 -2.79
N GLU A 223 -17.24 24.47 -2.46
CA GLU A 223 -16.78 25.05 -1.18
C GLU A 223 -17.59 24.53 0.02
N GLY A 224 -18.90 24.30 -0.16
CA GLY A 224 -19.79 23.73 0.85
C GLY A 224 -19.55 22.24 1.10
N ARG A 225 -19.17 21.48 0.07
CA ARG A 225 -18.77 20.06 0.18
C ARG A 225 -17.43 19.91 0.89
N LEU A 226 -16.43 20.72 0.53
CA LEU A 226 -15.12 20.76 1.18
C LEU A 226 -15.21 21.16 2.66
N ALA A 227 -16.06 22.15 2.98
CA ALA A 227 -16.29 22.58 4.36
C ALA A 227 -16.94 21.47 5.22
N ARG A 228 -17.90 20.71 4.68
CA ARG A 228 -18.53 19.56 5.36
C ARG A 228 -17.53 18.43 5.62
N ARG A 229 -16.66 18.11 4.65
CA ARG A 229 -15.59 17.10 4.79
C ARG A 229 -14.59 17.47 5.89
N ILE A 230 -14.18 18.74 5.97
CA ILE A 230 -13.30 19.25 7.05
C ILE A 230 -14.00 19.19 8.42
N GLN A 231 -15.31 19.39 8.46
CA GLN A 231 -16.10 19.35 9.69
C GLN A 231 -16.30 17.91 10.22
N ALA A 232 -16.46 16.94 9.31
CA ALA A 232 -16.49 15.51 9.62
C ALA A 232 -15.12 15.02 10.16
N TYR A 233 -14.02 15.44 9.53
CA TYR A 233 -12.65 15.18 9.99
C TYR A 233 -12.40 15.70 11.41
N LYS A 234 -12.86 16.93 11.73
CA LYS A 234 -12.79 17.49 13.08
C LYS A 234 -13.61 16.73 14.13
N LYS A 235 -14.78 16.17 13.75
CA LYS A 235 -15.59 15.32 14.64
C LYS A 235 -14.90 13.98 14.92
N ARG A 236 -14.29 13.34 13.91
CA ARG A 236 -13.49 12.10 14.06
C ARG A 236 -12.25 12.32 14.95
N LEU A 237 -11.51 13.40 14.74
CA LEU A 237 -10.35 13.79 15.58
C LEU A 237 -10.73 14.08 17.03
N ALA A 238 -11.94 14.58 17.30
CA ALA A 238 -12.41 14.84 18.66
C ALA A 238 -12.76 13.55 19.44
N GLY A 239 -12.97 12.42 18.75
CA GLY A 239 -13.30 11.11 19.32
C GLY A 239 -12.10 10.18 19.56
N SER A 240 -10.96 10.40 18.89
CA SER A 240 -9.78 9.54 18.96
C SER A 240 -9.01 9.63 20.29
N LYS A 241 -8.20 8.59 20.60
CA LYS A 241 -7.29 8.59 21.78
C LYS A 241 -6.37 9.82 21.78
N THR A 242 -5.91 10.27 20.61
CA THR A 242 -5.12 11.50 20.39
C THR A 242 -5.93 12.78 20.68
N GLY A 243 -7.22 12.82 20.32
CA GLY A 243 -8.13 13.92 20.64
C GLY A 243 -8.50 14.02 22.13
N LYS A 244 -8.56 12.88 22.82
CA LYS A 244 -8.77 12.81 24.29
C LYS A 244 -7.50 13.20 25.06
N ALA A 245 -6.30 12.87 24.56
CA ALA A 245 -5.03 13.38 25.09
C ALA A 245 -4.90 14.91 24.91
N ALA A 246 -5.33 15.43 23.76
CA ALA A 246 -5.40 16.87 23.49
C ALA A 246 -6.42 17.61 24.39
N ARG A 247 -7.44 16.92 24.95
CA ARG A 247 -8.38 17.49 25.93
C ARG A 247 -7.71 17.86 27.26
N LYS A 248 -6.75 17.05 27.75
CA LYS A 248 -5.98 17.39 28.97
C LYS A 248 -5.05 18.58 28.75
N ALA A 249 -4.59 18.82 27.52
CA ALA A 249 -3.82 20.01 27.14
C ALA A 249 -4.68 21.30 27.02
N ARG A 250 -6.02 21.22 27.13
CA ARG A 250 -6.93 22.38 26.90
C ARG A 250 -6.85 23.49 27.94
N LYS A 251 -6.24 23.28 29.12
CA LYS A 251 -6.19 24.34 30.15
C LYS A 251 -5.27 25.51 29.77
N ALA A 252 -4.34 25.32 28.82
CA ALA A 252 -3.40 26.37 28.38
C ALA A 252 -3.83 27.14 27.11
N TYR A 253 -4.95 26.80 26.45
CA TYR A 253 -5.31 27.35 25.14
C TYR A 253 -6.50 28.33 25.16
N ARG A 254 -6.72 29.04 26.27
CA ARG A 254 -7.85 29.98 26.41
C ARG A 254 -7.63 31.34 25.71
N VAL A 255 -6.48 31.55 25.06
CA VAL A 255 -6.14 32.80 24.35
C VAL A 255 -6.45 32.72 22.84
N GLY A 256 -6.65 31.53 22.28
CA GLY A 256 -6.88 31.32 20.83
C GLY A 256 -8.33 31.32 20.33
N SER A 257 -9.33 31.47 21.22
CA SER A 257 -10.75 31.32 20.85
C SER A 257 -11.48 32.62 20.50
N LYS A 258 -10.84 33.78 20.71
CA LYS A 258 -11.43 35.10 20.36
C LYS A 258 -11.50 35.39 18.85
N PRO A 259 -10.56 34.97 17.98
CA PRO A 259 -10.64 35.24 16.54
C PRO A 259 -11.76 34.49 15.82
N ILE A 260 -12.13 33.30 16.31
CA ILE A 260 -13.13 32.42 15.66
C ILE A 260 -14.56 32.97 15.83
N LYS A 261 -14.88 33.59 16.98
CA LYS A 261 -16.20 34.21 17.20
C LYS A 261 -16.49 35.39 16.26
N ALA A 262 -15.46 36.09 15.77
CA ALA A 262 -15.63 37.21 14.83
C ALA A 262 -16.03 36.75 13.42
N ILE A 263 -15.57 35.57 12.98
CA ILE A 263 -15.92 34.97 11.67
C ILE A 263 -17.38 34.48 11.67
N VAL A 264 -17.87 33.97 12.81
CA VAL A 264 -19.24 33.46 12.93
C VAL A 264 -20.26 34.59 13.02
N LYS A 265 -19.94 35.71 13.67
CA LYS A 265 -20.88 36.84 13.83
C LYS A 265 -20.99 37.73 12.58
N ASN A 266 -19.92 37.90 11.81
CA ASN A 266 -19.99 38.63 10.54
C ASN A 266 -18.96 38.08 9.53
N PRO A 267 -19.31 37.03 8.78
CA PRO A 267 -18.40 36.34 7.86
C PRO A 267 -17.97 37.20 6.65
N PHE A 268 -18.53 38.41 6.48
CA PHE A 268 -18.26 39.29 5.34
C PHE A 268 -17.50 40.58 5.71
N SER A 269 -17.06 40.72 6.96
CA SER A 269 -16.20 41.84 7.34
C SER A 269 -14.76 41.63 6.83
N LEU A 270 -14.08 42.70 6.41
CA LEU A 270 -12.66 42.68 6.04
C LEU A 270 -11.79 42.03 7.14
N LYS A 271 -12.18 42.19 8.41
CA LYS A 271 -11.53 41.55 9.57
C LYS A 271 -11.69 40.03 9.59
N ALA A 272 -12.85 39.48 9.19
CA ALA A 272 -13.04 38.04 9.07
C ALA A 272 -12.19 37.42 7.94
N TYR A 273 -12.06 38.13 6.81
CA TYR A 273 -11.17 37.73 5.71
C TYR A 273 -9.70 37.72 6.11
N LEU A 274 -9.22 38.76 6.81
CA LEU A 274 -7.83 38.83 7.29
C LEU A 274 -7.53 37.74 8.34
N ILE A 275 -8.50 37.41 9.20
CA ILE A 275 -8.35 36.34 10.20
C ILE A 275 -8.37 34.96 9.51
N ALA A 276 -9.23 34.71 8.52
CA ALA A 276 -9.26 33.46 7.75
C ALA A 276 -7.99 33.28 6.91
N PHE A 277 -7.48 34.34 6.29
CA PHE A 277 -6.23 34.36 5.56
C PHE A 277 -5.02 34.11 6.48
N ALA A 278 -4.99 34.70 7.67
CA ALA A 278 -3.96 34.43 8.67
C ALA A 278 -4.04 32.99 9.21
N LEU A 279 -5.24 32.41 9.31
CA LEU A 279 -5.45 31.02 9.71
C LEU A 279 -5.00 30.04 8.62
N LEU A 280 -5.25 30.36 7.34
CA LEU A 280 -4.72 29.64 6.18
C LEU A 280 -3.20 29.73 6.10
N LEU A 281 -2.61 30.91 6.37
CA LEU A 281 -1.16 31.07 6.49
C LEU A 281 -0.58 30.30 7.68
N PHE A 282 -1.32 30.20 8.80
CA PHE A 282 -0.96 29.40 9.97
C PHE A 282 -1.01 27.90 9.68
N LEU A 283 -2.03 27.42 8.97
CA LEU A 283 -2.14 26.04 8.48
C LEU A 283 -1.05 25.71 7.44
N ALA A 284 -0.72 26.64 6.54
CA ALA A 284 0.40 26.53 5.62
C ALA A 284 1.78 26.61 6.32
N MET A 285 1.86 27.15 7.55
CA MET A 285 3.05 27.11 8.41
C MET A 285 3.17 25.82 9.22
N LEU A 286 2.07 25.06 9.37
CA LEU A 286 2.04 23.75 10.03
C LEU A 286 2.34 22.57 9.09
N GLY A 287 2.55 22.82 7.78
CA GLY A 287 3.03 21.79 6.85
C GLY A 287 1.97 20.80 6.33
N ILE A 288 0.68 21.02 6.60
CA ILE A 288 -0.40 20.10 6.24
C ILE A 288 -0.97 20.43 4.84
N GLY A 289 -0.13 20.43 3.81
CA GLY A 289 -0.62 20.63 2.44
C GLY A 289 0.49 20.90 1.45
N SER A 290 1.21 19.84 1.04
CA SER A 290 1.95 19.75 -0.24
C SER A 290 2.96 18.61 -0.23
N SER A 291 2.50 17.37 -0.13
CA SER A 291 3.41 16.25 -0.35
C SER A 291 2.93 15.25 -1.40
N GLY A 292 1.64 15.18 -1.74
CA GLY A 292 1.10 14.31 -2.82
C GLY A 292 1.40 14.78 -4.25
N ILE A 293 2.63 15.21 -4.54
CA ILE A 293 3.01 15.74 -5.85
C ILE A 293 3.55 14.59 -6.70
N THR A 294 2.71 14.06 -7.60
CA THR A 294 3.19 13.40 -8.82
C THR A 294 4.15 14.35 -9.52
N ARG A 295 5.42 13.98 -9.58
CA ARG A 295 6.45 14.76 -10.28
C ARG A 295 6.63 14.29 -11.71
N GLN A 296 6.32 13.02 -11.94
CA GLN A 296 6.16 12.48 -13.28
C GLN A 296 4.96 13.13 -13.97
N ASP A 297 5.14 13.38 -15.26
CA ASP A 297 4.03 13.61 -16.18
C ASP A 297 3.11 12.37 -16.15
N GLU A 298 1.80 12.56 -16.28
CA GLU A 298 0.82 11.46 -16.13
C GLU A 298 1.08 10.32 -17.12
N PHE A 299 1.58 10.64 -18.32
CA PHE A 299 1.92 9.66 -19.35
C PHE A 299 3.23 8.91 -19.06
N ASP A 300 4.22 9.55 -18.44
CA ASP A 300 5.44 8.87 -17.95
C ASP A 300 5.11 7.94 -16.77
N MET A 301 4.18 8.36 -15.92
CA MET A 301 3.67 7.53 -14.83
C MET A 301 2.92 6.31 -15.37
N ASN A 302 2.10 6.49 -16.41
CA ASN A 302 1.42 5.42 -17.13
C ASN A 302 2.41 4.45 -17.81
N ASP A 303 3.45 4.97 -18.47
CA ASP A 303 4.48 4.11 -19.06
C ASP A 303 5.26 3.32 -18.00
N THR A 304 5.56 3.94 -16.86
CA THR A 304 6.25 3.28 -15.74
C THR A 304 5.40 2.14 -15.18
N TRP A 305 4.09 2.37 -15.03
CA TRP A 305 3.13 1.33 -14.67
C TRP A 305 3.14 0.17 -15.68
N LEU A 306 3.02 0.48 -16.97
CA LEU A 306 3.07 -0.52 -18.03
C LEU A 306 4.36 -1.35 -17.99
N TYR A 307 5.51 -0.70 -17.73
CA TYR A 307 6.79 -1.39 -17.60
C TYR A 307 6.80 -2.40 -16.45
N PHE A 308 6.29 -2.05 -15.27
CA PHE A 308 6.15 -2.99 -14.16
C PHE A 308 5.21 -4.15 -14.50
N THR A 309 4.05 -3.88 -15.12
CA THR A 309 3.14 -4.96 -15.53
C THR A 309 3.78 -5.89 -16.54
N LYS A 310 4.64 -5.37 -17.42
CA LYS A 310 5.41 -6.17 -18.38
C LYS A 310 6.41 -7.08 -17.67
N LEU A 311 7.21 -6.54 -16.74
CA LEU A 311 8.15 -7.32 -15.94
C LEU A 311 7.47 -8.45 -15.18
N ASP A 312 6.34 -8.14 -14.55
CA ASP A 312 5.47 -9.12 -13.88
C ASP A 312 5.14 -10.30 -14.80
N ARG A 313 4.66 -10.05 -16.02
CA ARG A 313 4.30 -11.12 -16.98
C ARG A 313 5.51 -11.83 -17.58
N GLU A 314 6.60 -11.11 -17.85
CA GLU A 314 7.84 -11.70 -18.41
C GLU A 314 8.52 -12.66 -17.43
N LYS A 315 8.47 -12.35 -16.13
CA LYS A 315 9.12 -13.13 -15.07
C LYS A 315 8.21 -14.20 -14.46
N SER A 316 6.91 -14.12 -14.69
CA SER A 316 5.96 -15.16 -14.28
C SER A 316 6.23 -16.49 -15.01
N ASN A 317 6.03 -17.58 -14.29
CA ASN A 317 6.24 -18.96 -14.74
C ASN A 317 5.28 -19.91 -14.00
N ASP A 318 5.47 -21.22 -14.17
CA ASP A 318 4.67 -22.28 -13.56
C ASP A 318 4.73 -22.31 -12.02
N LYS A 319 5.77 -21.72 -11.42
CA LYS A 319 5.97 -21.68 -9.97
C LYS A 319 5.56 -20.35 -9.33
N VAL A 320 5.56 -19.26 -10.09
CA VAL A 320 5.26 -17.92 -9.55
C VAL A 320 4.52 -17.09 -10.60
N ASP A 321 3.36 -16.54 -10.21
CA ASP A 321 2.57 -15.59 -11.00
C ASP A 321 2.64 -14.21 -10.34
N TYR A 322 3.47 -13.31 -10.89
CA TYR A 322 3.83 -12.03 -10.26
C TYR A 322 2.80 -10.93 -10.53
N TRP A 323 2.17 -10.39 -9.49
CA TRP A 323 1.34 -9.20 -9.56
C TRP A 323 1.82 -8.20 -8.52
N THR A 324 2.85 -7.43 -8.89
CA THR A 324 3.44 -6.42 -8.02
C THR A 324 2.39 -5.40 -7.58
N LYS A 325 2.43 -4.96 -6.32
CA LYS A 325 1.64 -3.83 -5.83
C LYS A 325 2.24 -2.50 -6.31
N ILE A 326 2.08 -2.20 -7.61
CA ILE A 326 2.82 -1.15 -8.34
C ILE A 326 2.64 0.26 -7.75
N ASP A 327 1.50 0.56 -7.10
CA ASP A 327 1.29 1.86 -6.47
C ASP A 327 2.39 2.22 -5.47
N ASP A 328 2.88 1.26 -4.70
CA ASP A 328 3.89 1.49 -3.67
C ASP A 328 5.24 1.95 -4.28
N PRO A 329 5.86 1.20 -5.24
CA PRO A 329 7.10 1.64 -5.87
C PRO A 329 6.89 2.91 -6.71
N LEU A 330 5.71 3.12 -7.29
CA LEU A 330 5.40 4.31 -8.09
C LEU A 330 5.28 5.57 -7.23
N LEU A 331 4.66 5.48 -6.05
CA LEU A 331 4.61 6.58 -5.06
C LEU A 331 6.00 6.91 -4.53
N TYR A 332 6.81 5.90 -4.22
CA TYR A 332 8.20 6.09 -3.82
C TYR A 332 9.02 6.76 -4.93
N LEU A 333 8.91 6.27 -6.16
CA LEU A 333 9.60 6.82 -7.33
C LEU A 333 9.21 8.29 -7.53
N ASN A 334 7.93 8.64 -7.40
CA ASN A 334 7.47 10.02 -7.47
C ASN A 334 8.04 10.91 -6.36
N TYR A 335 8.11 10.40 -5.12
CA TYR A 335 8.73 11.12 -4.00
C TYR A 335 10.22 11.40 -4.26
N LYS A 336 10.93 10.42 -4.85
CA LYS A 336 12.37 10.49 -5.14
C LYS A 336 12.72 10.92 -6.57
N TYR A 337 11.73 11.31 -7.38
CA TYR A 337 11.88 11.43 -8.83
C TYR A 337 13.08 12.29 -9.24
N ASP A 338 13.11 13.57 -8.84
CA ASP A 338 14.22 14.49 -9.15
C ASP A 338 15.58 13.95 -8.69
N GLU A 339 15.64 13.29 -7.53
CA GLU A 339 16.90 12.76 -7.01
C GLU A 339 17.41 11.58 -7.85
N ILE A 340 16.51 10.69 -8.25
CA ILE A 340 16.84 9.52 -9.08
C ILE A 340 17.21 9.98 -10.49
N THR A 341 16.42 10.86 -11.11
CA THR A 341 16.70 11.39 -12.45
C THR A 341 18.02 12.16 -12.48
N ASP A 342 18.31 12.97 -11.45
CA ASP A 342 19.58 13.71 -11.34
C ASP A 342 20.76 12.75 -11.19
N LYS A 343 20.64 11.71 -10.35
CA LYS A 343 21.69 10.69 -10.15
C LYS A 343 21.96 9.89 -11.42
N LEU A 344 20.90 9.50 -12.12
CA LEU A 344 20.98 8.73 -13.36
C LEU A 344 21.28 9.59 -14.59
N GLN A 345 21.36 10.92 -14.44
CA GLN A 345 21.58 11.87 -15.53
C GLN A 345 20.55 11.69 -16.67
N ILE A 346 19.30 11.41 -16.30
CA ILE A 346 18.22 11.24 -17.27
C ILE A 346 17.89 12.62 -17.85
N ASP A 347 17.93 12.74 -19.18
CA ASP A 347 17.49 13.93 -19.89
C ASP A 347 16.04 14.26 -19.52
N GLY A 348 15.78 15.48 -19.06
CA GLY A 348 14.43 15.93 -18.68
C GLY A 348 13.42 15.90 -19.82
N ASN A 349 13.86 15.74 -21.07
CA ASN A 349 13.00 15.56 -22.25
C ASN A 349 12.65 14.09 -22.54
N LYS A 350 13.22 13.11 -21.81
CA LYS A 350 12.94 11.68 -21.99
C LYS A 350 12.25 11.11 -20.76
N TYR A 351 11.15 10.40 -21.00
CA TYR A 351 10.41 9.66 -19.97
C TYR A 351 11.28 8.61 -19.29
N PHE A 352 11.06 8.43 -17.98
CA PHE A 352 11.89 7.62 -17.10
C PHE A 352 11.99 6.18 -17.59
N SER A 353 10.84 5.57 -17.88
CA SER A 353 10.73 4.20 -18.38
C SER A 353 11.21 4.02 -19.83
N LYS A 354 11.41 5.10 -20.58
CA LYS A 354 11.96 5.07 -21.95
C LYS A 354 13.48 5.25 -21.98
N ASN A 355 14.09 5.64 -20.86
CA ASN A 355 15.54 5.76 -20.72
C ASN A 355 16.14 4.42 -20.30
N THR A 356 17.27 4.01 -20.90
CA THR A 356 17.96 2.76 -20.55
C THR A 356 18.32 2.69 -19.07
N LEU A 357 18.85 3.76 -18.48
CA LEU A 357 19.21 3.79 -17.06
C LEU A 357 17.99 3.80 -16.15
N GLY A 358 16.90 4.44 -16.58
CA GLY A 358 15.62 4.39 -15.88
C GLY A 358 15.05 2.97 -15.88
N LYS A 359 15.06 2.27 -17.02
CA LYS A 359 14.69 0.84 -17.09
C LYS A 359 15.55 -0.03 -16.18
N THR A 360 16.87 0.14 -16.20
CA THR A 360 17.76 -0.60 -15.30
C THR A 360 17.42 -0.37 -13.82
N TYR A 361 17.04 0.86 -13.46
CA TYR A 361 16.56 1.16 -12.11
C TYR A 361 15.24 0.44 -11.79
N LEU A 362 14.28 0.44 -12.72
CA LEU A 362 13.00 -0.26 -12.56
C LEU A 362 13.19 -1.78 -12.48
N ASP A 363 14.10 -2.36 -13.27
CA ASP A 363 14.45 -3.78 -13.23
C ASP A 363 15.05 -4.17 -11.86
N ALA A 364 15.98 -3.35 -11.35
CA ALA A 364 16.57 -3.54 -10.03
C ALA A 364 15.51 -3.43 -8.94
N LEU A 365 14.61 -2.43 -9.02
CA LEU A 365 13.52 -2.25 -8.07
C LEU A 365 12.54 -3.41 -8.08
N TRP A 366 12.15 -3.88 -9.27
CA TRP A 366 11.33 -5.08 -9.41
C TRP A 366 12.02 -6.31 -8.82
N LYS A 367 13.32 -6.50 -9.09
CA LYS A 367 14.11 -7.62 -8.56
C LYS A 367 14.23 -7.58 -7.04
N ASP A 368 14.43 -6.41 -6.45
CA ASP A 368 14.54 -6.28 -4.99
C ASP A 368 13.18 -6.48 -4.30
N LEU A 369 12.06 -6.24 -5.00
CA LEU A 369 10.71 -6.55 -4.52
C LEU A 369 10.36 -8.04 -4.68
N ASN A 370 10.67 -8.63 -5.83
CA ASN A 370 10.06 -9.88 -6.30
C ASN A 370 11.06 -11.01 -6.58
N GLY A 371 12.36 -10.73 -6.58
CA GLY A 371 13.39 -11.66 -7.03
C GLY A 371 13.61 -12.87 -6.13
N ASP A 372 13.23 -12.76 -4.85
CA ASP A 372 13.20 -13.87 -3.91
C ASP A 372 11.75 -14.34 -3.72
N LYS A 373 11.38 -15.43 -4.40
CA LYS A 373 10.03 -15.98 -4.38
C LYS A 373 9.59 -16.47 -2.99
N ASP A 374 10.53 -16.85 -2.13
CA ASP A 374 10.24 -17.40 -0.81
C ASP A 374 10.20 -16.26 0.23
N ASN A 375 10.56 -15.03 -0.16
CA ASN A 375 10.66 -13.87 0.73
C ASN A 375 10.42 -12.55 -0.02
N LEU A 376 9.25 -12.42 -0.65
CA LEU A 376 8.82 -11.20 -1.34
C LEU A 376 8.91 -9.99 -0.42
N LYS A 377 9.43 -8.87 -0.92
CA LYS A 377 9.62 -7.63 -0.16
C LYS A 377 8.54 -6.61 -0.47
N THR A 378 8.23 -5.81 0.54
CA THR A 378 7.43 -4.59 0.35
C THR A 378 8.33 -3.39 0.11
N MET A 379 7.78 -2.33 -0.51
CA MET A 379 8.51 -1.07 -0.61
C MET A 379 8.90 -0.50 0.75
N GLU A 380 8.10 -0.72 1.79
CA GLU A 380 8.45 -0.32 3.15
C GLU A 380 9.73 -0.98 3.64
N GLU A 381 9.89 -2.26 3.40
CA GLU A 381 11.14 -2.94 3.75
C GLU A 381 12.32 -2.41 2.96
N LEU A 382 12.13 -2.09 1.68
CA LEU A 382 13.19 -1.52 0.86
C LEU A 382 13.60 -0.13 1.36
N TYR A 383 12.67 0.80 1.53
CA TYR A 383 13.02 2.16 1.95
C TYR A 383 13.46 2.28 3.42
N THR A 384 13.30 1.23 4.22
CA THR A 384 13.78 1.18 5.62
C THR A 384 15.10 0.42 5.79
N LYS A 385 15.25 -0.73 5.12
CA LYS A 385 16.36 -1.68 5.36
C LYS A 385 17.37 -1.74 4.21
N ASN A 386 16.97 -1.48 2.96
CA ASN A 386 17.83 -1.61 1.78
C ASN A 386 18.64 -0.33 1.55
N ASN A 387 19.96 -0.46 1.36
CA ASN A 387 20.87 0.68 1.21
C ASN A 387 20.60 1.55 -0.03
N LEU A 388 20.07 0.98 -1.12
CA LEU A 388 19.81 1.68 -2.37
C LEU A 388 18.58 2.59 -2.27
N TYR A 389 17.54 2.14 -1.56
CA TYR A 389 16.25 2.84 -1.45
C TYR A 389 16.05 3.57 -0.13
N LYS A 390 16.97 3.40 0.83
CA LYS A 390 16.84 3.90 2.19
C LYS A 390 16.49 5.38 2.26
N LEU A 391 15.45 5.69 3.03
CA LEU A 391 15.15 7.06 3.44
C LEU A 391 15.89 7.40 4.73
N ASP A 392 16.44 8.61 4.81
CA ASP A 392 16.92 9.12 6.08
C ASP A 392 15.76 9.40 7.04
N LYS A 393 16.05 9.67 8.33
CA LYS A 393 15.02 9.85 9.35
C LYS A 393 14.03 10.97 9.03
N ASP A 394 14.50 12.07 8.44
CA ASP A 394 13.64 13.21 8.10
C ASP A 394 12.80 12.88 6.86
N GLU A 395 13.38 12.19 5.88
CA GLU A 395 12.69 11.76 4.66
C GLU A 395 11.65 10.66 4.94
N LEU A 396 11.94 9.73 5.84
CA LEU A 396 11.01 8.66 6.23
C LEU A 396 9.77 9.24 6.92
N GLU A 397 9.94 10.21 7.81
CA GLU A 397 8.82 10.89 8.47
C GLU A 397 7.96 11.66 7.46
N GLU A 398 8.59 12.38 6.52
CA GLU A 398 7.89 13.08 5.43
C GLU A 398 7.14 12.10 4.52
N TYR A 399 7.77 10.96 4.20
CA TYR A 399 7.17 9.93 3.36
C TYR A 399 6.02 9.18 4.06
N LYS A 400 6.11 8.93 5.38
CA LYS A 400 4.99 8.35 6.14
C LYS A 400 3.78 9.28 6.21
N GLN A 401 4.00 10.58 6.45
CA GLN A 401 2.93 11.58 6.39
C GLN A 401 2.30 11.66 4.99
N LEU A 402 3.11 11.43 3.97
CA LEU A 402 2.66 11.29 2.59
C LEU A 402 1.72 10.12 2.38
N LEU A 403 2.10 8.94 2.87
CA LEU A 403 1.28 7.74 2.79
C LEU A 403 -0.02 7.89 3.58
N GLU A 404 -0.01 8.58 4.73
CA GLU A 404 -1.23 8.92 5.48
C GLU A 404 -2.17 9.83 4.68
N ILE A 405 -1.64 10.88 4.05
CA ILE A 405 -2.44 11.76 3.18
C ILE A 405 -3.00 10.99 1.98
N ALA A 406 -2.18 10.14 1.36
CA ALA A 406 -2.59 9.29 0.24
C ALA A 406 -3.68 8.30 0.64
N ARG A 407 -3.66 7.81 1.88
CA ARG A 407 -4.70 6.94 2.44
C ARG A 407 -6.03 7.68 2.59
N ASP A 408 -5.99 8.89 3.12
CA ASP A 408 -7.20 9.66 3.44
C ASP A 408 -7.79 10.41 2.23
N SER A 409 -6.95 10.85 1.30
CA SER A 409 -7.34 11.72 0.17
C SER A 409 -7.14 11.05 -1.19
N GLY A 410 -6.59 9.83 -1.21
CA GLY A 410 -6.25 9.08 -2.41
C GLY A 410 -4.82 9.30 -2.90
N LYS A 411 -4.29 8.29 -3.60
CA LYS A 411 -2.85 8.14 -3.93
C LYS A 411 -2.32 9.21 -4.87
N TYR A 412 -3.12 9.61 -5.86
CA TYR A 412 -2.72 10.52 -6.94
C TYR A 412 -3.59 11.78 -6.97
N MET A 413 -3.68 12.48 -5.83
CA MET A 413 -4.59 13.62 -5.61
C MET A 413 -4.58 14.70 -6.72
N LEU A 414 -3.48 14.88 -7.45
CA LEU A 414 -3.39 15.87 -8.55
C LEU A 414 -3.96 15.37 -9.89
N LEU A 415 -4.17 14.07 -10.04
CA LEU A 415 -4.76 13.43 -11.21
C LEU A 415 -6.22 13.03 -10.99
N GLN A 416 -6.73 13.15 -9.75
CA GLN A 416 -8.11 12.80 -9.44
C GLN A 416 -9.09 13.75 -10.13
N GLU A 417 -9.78 13.22 -11.14
CA GLU A 417 -10.79 13.95 -11.91
C GLU A 417 -12.06 13.13 -12.17
N LEU A 418 -12.08 11.85 -11.77
CA LEU A 418 -13.22 10.96 -11.94
C LEU A 418 -13.94 10.75 -10.59
N GLU A 419 -15.27 10.89 -10.59
CA GLU A 419 -16.11 10.55 -9.43
C GLU A 419 -16.35 9.05 -9.33
N ASN A 420 -16.93 8.59 -8.22
CA ASN A 420 -17.23 7.18 -8.01
C ASN A 420 -18.34 6.70 -8.99
N PRO A 421 -18.12 5.64 -9.79
CA PRO A 421 -19.08 5.19 -10.81
C PRO A 421 -20.30 4.46 -10.25
N PHE A 422 -20.32 4.14 -8.95
CA PHE A 422 -21.34 3.29 -8.33
C PHE A 422 -22.15 3.98 -7.23
N TYR A 423 -21.53 4.92 -6.53
CA TYR A 423 -22.11 5.58 -5.38
C TYR A 423 -21.94 7.09 -5.49
N LYS A 424 -22.98 7.82 -5.09
CA LYS A 424 -22.90 9.28 -5.01
C LYS A 424 -22.06 9.70 -3.80
N ASP A 425 -21.44 10.85 -3.92
CA ASP A 425 -20.55 11.47 -2.93
C ASP A 425 -21.14 11.61 -1.50
N ASP A 426 -22.47 11.60 -1.37
CA ASP A 426 -23.20 11.68 -0.11
C ASP A 426 -23.46 10.32 0.55
N GLN A 427 -23.25 9.22 -0.18
CA GLN A 427 -23.37 7.85 0.32
C GLN A 427 -22.08 7.43 1.06
N PRO A 428 -22.17 6.82 2.25
CA PRO A 428 -21.01 6.32 2.98
C PRO A 428 -20.11 5.40 2.14
N GLU A 429 -20.72 4.57 1.28
CA GLU A 429 -20.07 3.61 0.42
C GLU A 429 -19.15 4.26 -0.63
N ALA A 430 -19.37 5.53 -0.99
CA ALA A 430 -18.51 6.27 -1.91
C ALA A 430 -17.09 6.51 -1.35
N GLN A 431 -16.91 6.37 -0.03
CA GLN A 431 -15.60 6.47 0.62
C GLN A 431 -14.84 5.13 0.61
N ASN A 432 -15.47 4.03 0.22
CA ASN A 432 -14.80 2.75 0.10
C ASN A 432 -13.95 2.70 -1.18
N PRO A 433 -12.78 2.05 -1.16
CA PRO A 433 -11.98 1.87 -2.38
C PRO A 433 -12.75 1.10 -3.45
N ILE A 434 -12.72 1.62 -4.68
CA ILE A 434 -13.13 0.89 -5.87
C ILE A 434 -12.12 -0.23 -6.07
N GLN A 435 -12.62 -1.47 -6.04
CA GLN A 435 -11.79 -2.65 -6.25
C GLN A 435 -11.60 -2.87 -7.75
N ILE A 436 -10.37 -2.74 -8.23
CA ILE A 436 -9.96 -3.09 -9.60
C ILE A 436 -9.49 -4.54 -9.58
N ILE A 437 -10.29 -5.40 -10.20
CA ILE A 437 -10.06 -6.85 -10.22
C ILE A 437 -9.25 -7.33 -11.41
N GLU A 438 -9.19 -6.53 -12.47
CA GLU A 438 -8.24 -6.68 -13.57
C GLU A 438 -7.68 -5.31 -13.90
N ARG A 439 -6.37 -5.14 -13.75
CA ARG A 439 -5.70 -3.86 -13.94
C ARG A 439 -5.34 -3.59 -15.40
N PHE A 440 -5.37 -2.32 -15.78
CA PHE A 440 -4.70 -1.82 -16.98
C PHE A 440 -3.24 -2.29 -17.05
N GLY A 441 -2.83 -2.86 -18.19
CA GLY A 441 -1.45 -3.28 -18.45
C GLY A 441 -1.32 -4.65 -19.09
N TYR A 442 -0.11 -5.22 -19.06
CA TYR A 442 0.16 -6.51 -19.68
C TYR A 442 -0.60 -7.63 -18.94
N LYS A 443 -1.47 -8.35 -19.66
CA LYS A 443 -2.16 -9.55 -19.13
C LYS A 443 -1.37 -10.83 -19.41
N ASN A 444 -0.58 -10.83 -20.47
CA ASN A 444 0.38 -11.87 -20.82
C ASN A 444 1.66 -11.21 -21.37
N LYS A 445 2.62 -11.98 -21.88
CA LYS A 445 3.94 -11.46 -22.31
C LYS A 445 3.87 -10.51 -23.51
N THR A 446 2.79 -10.54 -24.29
CA THR A 446 2.68 -9.83 -25.57
C THR A 446 1.51 -8.87 -25.64
N GLU A 447 0.47 -9.09 -24.85
CA GLU A 447 -0.81 -8.39 -24.96
C GLU A 447 -1.06 -7.47 -23.78
N VAL A 448 -1.40 -6.22 -24.11
CA VAL A 448 -1.79 -5.18 -23.15
C VAL A 448 -3.31 -5.09 -23.11
N PHE A 449 -3.86 -5.24 -21.92
CA PHE A 449 -5.24 -4.87 -21.63
C PHE A 449 -5.32 -3.36 -21.36
N ASN A 450 -5.97 -2.63 -22.27
CA ASN A 450 -6.08 -1.17 -22.20
C ASN A 450 -7.22 -0.67 -21.31
N GLY A 451 -7.97 -1.57 -20.66
CA GLY A 451 -9.05 -1.25 -19.74
C GLY A 451 -8.70 -1.60 -18.31
N SER A 452 -9.68 -1.42 -17.42
CA SER A 452 -9.69 -1.99 -16.08
C SER A 452 -11.07 -2.60 -15.83
N VAL A 453 -11.12 -3.66 -15.03
CA VAL A 453 -12.39 -4.25 -14.60
C VAL A 453 -12.64 -3.86 -13.14
N LEU A 454 -13.71 -3.13 -12.90
CA LEU A 454 -14.14 -2.69 -11.58
C LEU A 454 -15.09 -3.74 -10.98
N GLN A 455 -14.89 -4.12 -9.72
CA GLN A 455 -15.81 -5.03 -9.03
C GLN A 455 -17.17 -4.35 -8.83
N ALA A 456 -18.24 -5.01 -9.25
CA ALA A 456 -19.60 -4.50 -9.12
C ALA A 456 -20.62 -5.63 -9.11
N THR A 457 -21.79 -5.41 -8.50
CA THR A 457 -22.87 -6.41 -8.50
C THR A 457 -23.76 -6.21 -9.72
N GLY A 458 -24.24 -7.31 -10.32
CA GLY A 458 -25.18 -7.22 -11.44
C GLY A 458 -26.44 -6.44 -11.06
N GLY A 459 -26.88 -5.54 -11.94
CA GLY A 459 -28.02 -4.65 -11.69
C GLY A 459 -27.71 -3.41 -10.82
N GLN A 460 -26.48 -3.26 -10.32
CA GLN A 460 -26.05 -2.07 -9.58
C GLN A 460 -26.12 -0.83 -10.47
N THR A 461 -26.50 0.31 -9.91
CA THR A 461 -26.57 1.59 -10.63
C THR A 461 -25.18 2.02 -11.11
N LEU A 462 -25.11 2.50 -12.36
CA LEU A 462 -23.92 3.15 -12.91
C LEU A 462 -24.13 4.66 -13.00
N LEU A 463 -23.12 5.42 -12.58
CA LEU A 463 -23.08 6.87 -12.58
C LEU A 463 -22.03 7.37 -13.57
N ALA A 464 -22.31 8.51 -14.21
CA ALA A 464 -21.35 9.24 -15.02
C ALA A 464 -20.19 9.73 -14.14
N VAL A 465 -18.96 9.35 -14.48
CA VAL A 465 -17.75 9.72 -13.71
C VAL A 465 -17.19 11.08 -14.08
N LEU A 466 -17.60 11.63 -15.23
CA LEU A 466 -17.19 12.93 -15.75
C LEU A 466 -18.31 13.60 -16.54
N ASP A 467 -18.24 14.93 -16.65
CA ASP A 467 -19.11 15.73 -17.51
C ASP A 467 -18.72 15.52 -18.99
N GLY A 468 -19.69 15.29 -19.88
CA GLY A 468 -19.34 15.20 -21.29
C GLY A 468 -20.46 14.84 -22.23
N LYS A 469 -20.08 14.68 -23.49
CA LYS A 469 -20.95 14.18 -24.56
C LYS A 469 -20.99 12.66 -24.51
N VAL A 470 -22.20 12.11 -24.61
CA VAL A 470 -22.45 10.67 -24.65
C VAL A 470 -22.40 10.14 -26.08
N GLU A 471 -21.72 9.01 -26.28
CA GLU A 471 -21.79 8.18 -27.48
C GLU A 471 -22.14 6.74 -27.09
N VAL A 472 -23.21 6.20 -27.67
CA VAL A 472 -23.70 4.85 -27.40
C VAL A 472 -23.45 3.96 -28.61
N LYS A 473 -22.78 2.81 -28.39
CA LYS A 473 -22.47 1.80 -29.41
C LYS A 473 -22.86 0.42 -28.90
N GLY A 474 -24.01 -0.10 -29.35
CA GLY A 474 -24.58 -1.32 -28.77
C GLY A 474 -24.88 -1.11 -27.29
N ASN A 475 -24.29 -1.93 -26.42
CA ASN A 475 -24.40 -1.78 -24.96
C ASN A 475 -23.26 -0.93 -24.36
N ASP A 476 -22.37 -0.36 -25.17
CA ASP A 476 -21.27 0.45 -24.66
C ASP A 476 -21.66 1.93 -24.60
N VAL A 477 -21.19 2.63 -23.56
CA VAL A 477 -21.44 4.06 -23.35
C VAL A 477 -20.10 4.77 -23.16
N GLU A 478 -19.73 5.64 -24.10
CA GLU A 478 -18.59 6.55 -23.98
C GLU A 478 -19.07 7.92 -23.52
N ILE A 479 -18.40 8.51 -22.53
CA ILE A 479 -18.54 9.91 -22.14
C ILE A 479 -17.22 10.60 -22.48
N SER A 480 -17.29 11.68 -23.26
CA SER A 480 -16.10 12.40 -23.74
C SER A 480 -16.20 13.90 -23.56
N ASP A 481 -15.06 14.53 -23.28
CA ASP A 481 -14.87 15.97 -23.30
C ASP A 481 -13.74 16.37 -24.29
N GLN A 482 -13.12 17.53 -24.11
CA GLN A 482 -12.07 18.02 -25.01
C GLN A 482 -10.76 17.23 -24.93
N ASP A 483 -10.46 16.59 -23.79
CA ASP A 483 -9.16 15.94 -23.55
C ASP A 483 -9.27 14.57 -22.88
N SER A 484 -10.47 14.08 -22.64
CA SER A 484 -10.76 12.85 -21.91
C SER A 484 -11.87 12.03 -22.57
N LYS A 485 -11.73 10.70 -22.54
CA LYS A 485 -12.77 9.74 -22.94
C LYS A 485 -12.87 8.63 -21.93
N PHE A 486 -14.06 8.38 -21.42
CA PHE A 486 -14.35 7.28 -20.50
C PHE A 486 -15.42 6.36 -21.09
N LEU A 487 -15.07 5.11 -21.32
CA LEU A 487 -15.94 4.09 -21.91
C LEU A 487 -16.37 3.09 -20.86
N TYR A 488 -17.68 2.91 -20.70
CA TYR A 488 -18.29 1.79 -19.98
C TYR A 488 -18.69 0.71 -20.99
N LYS A 489 -18.28 -0.54 -20.76
CA LYS A 489 -18.67 -1.68 -21.59
C LYS A 489 -19.90 -2.39 -21.03
N ASP A 490 -20.73 -2.94 -21.92
CA ASP A 490 -21.85 -3.83 -21.56
C ASP A 490 -22.76 -3.23 -20.45
N VAL A 491 -23.21 -1.99 -20.65
CA VAL A 491 -24.14 -1.30 -19.77
C VAL A 491 -25.56 -1.79 -20.05
N ASP A 492 -26.26 -2.22 -19.00
CA ASP A 492 -27.67 -2.59 -19.06
C ASP A 492 -28.55 -1.37 -18.77
N THR A 493 -29.77 -1.33 -19.33
CA THR A 493 -30.75 -0.25 -19.12
C THR A 493 -30.20 1.17 -19.36
N ILE A 494 -29.45 1.36 -20.46
CA ILE A 494 -28.84 2.66 -20.85
C ILE A 494 -29.91 3.77 -20.88
N ARG A 495 -29.60 4.92 -20.24
CA ARG A 495 -30.54 6.04 -20.08
C ARG A 495 -30.33 7.22 -21.02
N TYR A 496 -29.25 7.22 -21.80
CA TYR A 496 -28.85 8.31 -22.69
C TYR A 496 -28.72 7.82 -24.13
N LYS A 497 -28.81 8.75 -25.08
CA LYS A 497 -28.60 8.52 -26.51
C LYS A 497 -27.32 9.22 -27.00
N THR A 498 -26.78 8.74 -28.11
CA THR A 498 -25.64 9.39 -28.77
C THR A 498 -25.96 10.85 -29.06
N GLY A 499 -25.08 11.75 -28.62
CA GLY A 499 -25.24 13.19 -28.77
C GLY A 499 -25.64 13.91 -27.49
N ASP A 500 -26.23 13.20 -26.52
CA ASP A 500 -26.68 13.78 -25.26
C ASP A 500 -25.50 14.33 -24.43
N GLN A 501 -25.81 15.27 -23.54
CA GLN A 501 -24.87 15.80 -22.55
C GLN A 501 -25.23 15.23 -21.18
N VAL A 502 -24.23 14.76 -20.45
CA VAL A 502 -24.39 14.19 -19.11
C VAL A 502 -23.57 14.99 -18.09
N LYS A 503 -24.06 15.06 -16.86
CA LYS A 503 -23.31 15.60 -15.72
C LYS A 503 -22.75 14.50 -14.83
N THR A 504 -21.60 14.74 -14.25
CA THR A 504 -21.02 13.84 -13.26
C THR A 504 -22.03 13.52 -12.15
N GLY A 505 -22.18 12.24 -11.82
CA GLY A 505 -23.14 11.73 -10.84
C GLY A 505 -24.54 11.44 -11.39
N ASP A 506 -24.81 11.72 -12.66
CA ASP A 506 -26.04 11.29 -13.34
C ASP A 506 -26.05 9.77 -13.55
N ILE A 507 -27.24 9.17 -13.53
CA ILE A 507 -27.39 7.71 -13.72
C ILE A 507 -27.34 7.38 -15.20
N ILE A 508 -26.27 6.70 -15.64
CA ILE A 508 -26.10 6.30 -17.05
C ILE A 508 -26.80 4.99 -17.41
N GLY A 509 -26.99 4.11 -16.43
CA GLY A 509 -27.57 2.78 -16.62
C GLY A 509 -27.34 1.89 -15.40
N LYS A 510 -27.20 0.59 -15.64
CA LYS A 510 -26.91 -0.44 -14.64
C LYS A 510 -25.79 -1.37 -15.12
N VAL A 511 -25.07 -1.94 -14.16
CA VAL A 511 -24.12 -3.02 -14.40
C VAL A 511 -24.88 -4.22 -14.97
N SER A 512 -24.35 -4.87 -16.01
CA SER A 512 -25.03 -6.03 -16.61
C SER A 512 -25.23 -7.16 -15.59
N PRO A 513 -26.19 -8.07 -15.81
CA PRO A 513 -26.44 -9.19 -14.90
C PRO A 513 -25.22 -10.08 -14.62
N LYS A 514 -24.21 -10.06 -15.49
CA LYS A 514 -22.93 -10.77 -15.30
C LYS A 514 -22.13 -10.24 -14.12
N GLY A 515 -22.41 -9.01 -13.67
CA GLY A 515 -21.63 -8.32 -12.65
C GLY A 515 -20.29 -7.83 -13.19
N ASN A 516 -19.59 -7.05 -12.36
CA ASN A 516 -18.39 -6.28 -12.68
C ASN A 516 -18.60 -5.27 -13.82
N GLN A 517 -17.75 -4.25 -13.86
CA GLN A 517 -17.84 -3.20 -14.85
C GLN A 517 -16.50 -3.00 -15.53
N THR A 518 -16.40 -3.39 -16.80
CA THR A 518 -15.20 -3.09 -17.60
C THR A 518 -15.26 -1.64 -18.06
N VAL A 519 -14.16 -0.91 -17.87
CA VAL A 519 -14.02 0.49 -18.25
C VAL A 519 -12.72 0.74 -18.99
N TYR A 520 -12.70 1.74 -19.87
CA TYR A 520 -11.49 2.23 -20.53
C TYR A 520 -11.40 3.74 -20.33
N TYR A 521 -10.20 4.24 -20.10
CA TYR A 521 -9.96 5.67 -19.97
C TYR A 521 -8.85 6.13 -20.91
N GLN A 522 -9.11 7.19 -21.66
CA GLN A 522 -8.13 7.79 -22.58
C GLN A 522 -7.99 9.28 -22.28
N LYS A 523 -6.74 9.74 -22.39
CA LYS A 523 -6.38 11.16 -22.32
C LYS A 523 -5.77 11.60 -23.64
N LEU A 524 -6.02 12.85 -24.01
CA LEU A 524 -5.46 13.44 -25.21
C LEU A 524 -4.01 13.86 -24.97
N GLU A 525 -3.08 13.04 -25.42
CA GLU A 525 -1.66 13.21 -25.22
C GLU A 525 -1.02 14.08 -26.31
N PRO A 526 -0.26 15.13 -25.96
CA PRO A 526 0.61 15.82 -26.91
C PRO A 526 1.71 14.89 -27.43
N ASP A 527 2.03 15.00 -28.72
CA ASP A 527 3.09 14.22 -29.35
C ASP A 527 4.40 14.41 -28.57
N ARG A 528 4.91 13.29 -28.05
CA ARG A 528 6.08 13.26 -27.17
C ARG A 528 7.36 13.70 -27.86
N ALA A 529 7.41 13.65 -29.20
CA ALA A 529 8.52 14.14 -30.00
C ALA A 529 8.34 15.61 -30.43
N ASN A 530 7.31 16.29 -29.91
CA ASN A 530 6.90 17.65 -30.29
C ASN A 530 6.67 17.80 -31.80
N GLN A 531 6.23 16.74 -32.48
CA GLN A 531 5.88 16.83 -33.89
C GLN A 531 4.73 17.82 -34.05
N LYS A 532 4.89 18.76 -34.98
CA LYS A 532 3.87 19.75 -35.29
C LYS A 532 2.96 19.26 -36.41
N ASP A 533 1.69 19.60 -36.34
CA ASP A 533 0.71 19.41 -37.42
C ASP A 533 0.92 20.45 -38.53
N LYS A 534 0.06 20.42 -39.54
CA LYS A 534 0.13 21.33 -40.69
C LYS A 534 -0.04 22.82 -40.29
N ASP A 535 -0.59 23.08 -39.09
CA ASP A 535 -0.86 24.42 -38.56
C ASP A 535 0.21 24.87 -37.53
N GLY A 536 1.30 24.10 -37.39
CA GLY A 536 2.39 24.41 -36.46
C GLY A 536 2.09 24.12 -34.99
N LYS A 537 0.98 23.44 -34.69
CA LYS A 537 0.60 23.03 -33.33
C LYS A 537 1.15 21.64 -33.03
N VAL A 538 1.51 21.35 -31.78
CA VAL A 538 1.95 20.00 -31.40
C VAL A 538 0.80 19.02 -31.68
N LYS A 539 1.07 18.00 -32.50
CA LYS A 539 0.13 16.90 -32.80
C LYS A 539 -0.34 16.27 -31.49
N LYS A 540 -1.55 15.72 -31.48
CA LYS A 540 -2.08 15.03 -30.31
C LYS A 540 -2.67 13.69 -30.69
N SER A 541 -2.62 12.74 -29.78
CA SER A 541 -3.19 11.40 -29.95
C SER A 541 -3.92 10.96 -28.68
N TRP A 542 -4.99 10.18 -28.84
CA TRP A 542 -5.66 9.54 -27.72
C TRP A 542 -4.81 8.40 -27.19
N THR A 543 -4.44 8.47 -25.91
CA THR A 543 -3.63 7.46 -25.23
C THR A 543 -4.44 6.82 -24.11
N TYR A 544 -4.49 5.48 -24.08
CA TYR A 544 -5.09 4.75 -22.95
C TYR A 544 -4.22 4.91 -21.70
N VAL A 545 -4.87 5.21 -20.58
CA VAL A 545 -4.23 5.44 -19.30
C VAL A 545 -4.85 4.57 -18.22
N ASN A 546 -4.06 4.25 -17.20
CA ASN A 546 -4.56 3.56 -16.03
C ASN A 546 -5.61 4.40 -15.30
N VAL A 547 -6.87 4.01 -15.41
CA VAL A 547 -8.01 4.70 -14.76
C VAL A 547 -7.84 4.85 -13.24
N GLY A 548 -7.10 3.94 -12.60
CA GLY A 548 -6.89 3.97 -11.15
C GLY A 548 -6.11 5.19 -10.66
N PHE A 549 -5.44 5.94 -11.53
CA PHE A 549 -4.80 7.21 -11.18
C PHE A 549 -5.79 8.35 -11.00
N TYR A 550 -6.98 8.24 -11.60
CA TYR A 550 -7.92 9.34 -11.75
C TYR A 550 -9.14 9.22 -10.82
N PHE A 551 -9.34 8.04 -10.22
CA PHE A 551 -10.30 7.84 -9.14
C PHE A 551 -9.70 8.16 -7.77
N GLN A 552 -10.56 8.59 -6.83
CA GLN A 552 -10.10 8.97 -5.50
C GLN A 552 -9.57 7.78 -4.67
N TYR A 553 -10.36 6.71 -4.54
CA TYR A 553 -10.02 5.55 -3.73
C TYR A 553 -10.03 4.29 -4.59
N VAL A 554 -8.85 3.68 -4.78
CA VAL A 554 -8.66 2.51 -5.63
C VAL A 554 -7.74 1.51 -4.96
N GLU A 555 -8.12 0.25 -5.06
CA GLU A 555 -7.34 -0.91 -4.64
C GLU A 555 -7.35 -1.97 -5.74
N TYR A 556 -6.19 -2.58 -5.98
CA TYR A 556 -6.05 -3.66 -6.96
C TYR A 556 -6.05 -5.00 -6.23
N THR A 557 -6.90 -5.93 -6.67
CA THR A 557 -7.04 -7.22 -5.98
C THR A 557 -6.03 -8.27 -6.46
N GLN A 558 -5.44 -8.08 -7.64
CA GLN A 558 -4.44 -9.00 -8.19
C GLN A 558 -3.18 -8.98 -7.33
N ALA A 559 -2.70 -10.16 -6.93
CA ALA A 559 -1.58 -10.31 -6.00
C ALA A 559 -0.67 -11.46 -6.46
N THR A 560 0.64 -11.31 -6.20
CA THR A 560 1.63 -12.33 -6.52
C THR A 560 1.26 -13.67 -5.89
N SER A 561 1.28 -14.72 -6.71
CA SER A 561 1.02 -16.11 -6.32
C SER A 561 2.34 -16.86 -6.32
N VAL A 562 2.69 -17.52 -5.23
CA VAL A 562 3.84 -18.42 -5.17
C VAL A 562 3.30 -19.82 -4.99
N VAL A 563 3.57 -20.69 -5.96
CA VAL A 563 3.13 -22.08 -5.89
C VAL A 563 4.00 -22.83 -4.91
N SER A 564 3.37 -23.34 -3.85
CA SER A 564 3.97 -24.21 -2.85
C SER A 564 3.20 -25.53 -2.77
N ASP A 565 3.88 -26.56 -2.27
CA ASP A 565 3.22 -27.80 -1.86
C ASP A 565 2.38 -27.51 -0.63
N ILE A 566 1.14 -27.99 -0.63
CA ILE A 566 0.22 -27.85 0.50
C ILE A 566 0.30 -29.08 1.39
N GLU A 567 0.27 -28.88 2.71
CA GLU A 567 0.12 -29.99 3.65
C GLU A 567 -1.28 -30.61 3.48
N THR A 568 -1.35 -31.80 2.87
CA THR A 568 -2.60 -32.56 2.68
C THR A 568 -2.80 -33.64 3.74
N SER A 569 -1.85 -33.80 4.66
CA SER A 569 -1.86 -34.78 5.75
C SER A 569 -2.30 -34.16 7.09
N GLY A 570 -2.26 -34.97 8.16
CA GLY A 570 -2.51 -34.50 9.51
C GLY A 570 -3.91 -33.91 9.71
N ASP A 571 -4.02 -32.88 10.56
CA ASP A 571 -5.31 -32.29 10.92
C ASP A 571 -5.94 -31.49 9.77
N LYS A 572 -5.11 -30.93 8.87
CA LYS A 572 -5.60 -30.23 7.68
C LYS A 572 -6.27 -31.21 6.71
N GLY A 573 -5.63 -32.35 6.45
CA GLY A 573 -6.21 -33.45 5.66
C GLY A 573 -7.51 -33.99 6.24
N LYS A 574 -7.61 -34.14 7.58
CA LYS A 574 -8.86 -34.56 8.24
C LYS A 574 -10.01 -33.57 8.01
N ARG A 575 -9.75 -32.26 8.19
CA ARG A 575 -10.77 -31.21 7.94
C ARG A 575 -11.20 -31.18 6.48
N ALA A 576 -10.24 -31.30 5.58
CA ALA A 576 -10.46 -31.41 4.13
C ALA A 576 -11.38 -32.57 3.76
N ARG A 577 -11.11 -33.78 4.29
CA ARG A 577 -11.94 -34.96 4.04
C ARG A 577 -13.33 -34.83 4.64
N ALA A 578 -13.43 -34.37 5.89
CA ALA A 578 -14.72 -34.11 6.55
C ALA A 578 -15.57 -33.10 5.76
N PHE A 579 -14.95 -32.07 5.19
CA PHE A 579 -15.63 -31.11 4.32
C PHE A 579 -16.17 -31.76 3.05
N ALA A 580 -15.34 -32.54 2.36
CA ALA A 580 -15.75 -33.27 1.15
C ALA A 580 -16.89 -34.26 1.41
N ASP A 581 -16.80 -35.02 2.51
CA ASP A 581 -17.82 -35.99 2.92
C ASP A 581 -19.14 -35.30 3.25
N LEU A 582 -19.11 -34.15 3.94
CA LEU A 582 -20.30 -33.35 4.21
C LEU A 582 -20.92 -32.78 2.92
N ILE A 583 -20.12 -32.34 1.95
CA ILE A 583 -20.65 -31.92 0.64
C ILE A 583 -21.35 -33.10 -0.03
N LYS A 584 -20.68 -34.25 -0.19
CA LYS A 584 -21.24 -35.43 -0.86
C LYS A 584 -22.47 -35.99 -0.16
N LYS A 585 -22.53 -35.87 1.17
CA LYS A 585 -23.72 -36.23 1.95
C LYS A 585 -24.95 -35.37 1.59
N ASN A 586 -24.76 -34.09 1.31
CA ASN A 586 -25.86 -33.16 1.02
C ASN A 586 -26.10 -32.94 -0.49
N ILE A 587 -25.08 -33.21 -1.32
CA ILE A 587 -25.12 -33.16 -2.78
C ILE A 587 -24.45 -34.45 -3.32
N PRO A 588 -25.20 -35.55 -3.46
CA PRO A 588 -24.66 -36.83 -3.92
C PRO A 588 -23.99 -36.77 -5.32
N GLU A 589 -24.43 -35.84 -6.17
CA GLU A 589 -23.88 -35.58 -7.50
C GLU A 589 -22.62 -34.71 -7.51
N ALA A 590 -22.07 -34.33 -6.35
CA ALA A 590 -20.86 -33.53 -6.29
C ALA A 590 -19.62 -34.28 -6.80
N THR A 591 -18.81 -33.62 -7.63
CA THR A 591 -17.59 -34.17 -8.24
C THR A 591 -16.36 -33.90 -7.39
N ASP A 592 -15.35 -34.76 -7.48
CA ASP A 592 -14.07 -34.53 -6.78
C ASP A 592 -13.37 -33.28 -7.34
N GLU A 593 -13.47 -33.02 -8.65
CA GLU A 593 -12.98 -31.82 -9.31
C GLU A 593 -13.62 -30.54 -8.76
N GLY A 594 -14.95 -30.52 -8.62
CA GLY A 594 -15.68 -29.38 -8.09
C GLY A 594 -15.40 -29.13 -6.61
N ILE A 595 -15.34 -30.19 -5.79
CA ILE A 595 -14.98 -30.10 -4.37
C ILE A 595 -13.53 -29.61 -4.22
N ALA A 596 -12.59 -30.16 -5.00
CA ALA A 596 -11.19 -29.75 -4.99
C ALA A 596 -11.00 -28.28 -5.38
N ALA A 597 -11.77 -27.78 -6.36
CA ALA A 597 -11.76 -26.38 -6.76
C ALA A 597 -12.20 -25.44 -5.61
N VAL A 598 -13.26 -25.79 -4.88
CA VAL A 598 -13.69 -25.07 -3.68
C VAL A 598 -12.61 -25.12 -2.59
N MET A 599 -12.03 -26.30 -2.36
CA MET A 599 -10.96 -26.48 -1.37
C MET A 599 -9.71 -25.68 -1.71
N GLY A 600 -9.31 -25.59 -2.98
CA GLY A 600 -8.21 -24.72 -3.41
C GLY A 600 -8.46 -23.24 -3.10
N GLY A 601 -9.72 -22.80 -3.19
CA GLY A 601 -10.13 -21.48 -2.70
C GLY A 601 -9.95 -21.34 -1.19
N PHE A 602 -10.56 -22.23 -0.41
CA PHE A 602 -10.56 -22.19 1.06
C PHE A 602 -9.20 -22.49 1.71
N ASP A 603 -8.30 -23.16 1.00
CA ASP A 603 -6.93 -23.37 1.45
C ASP A 603 -6.21 -22.03 1.65
N ILE A 604 -6.38 -21.13 0.68
CA ILE A 604 -5.76 -19.82 0.71
C ILE A 604 -6.49 -18.86 1.66
N GLU A 605 -7.82 -18.99 1.80
CA GLU A 605 -8.59 -18.18 2.74
C GLU A 605 -8.33 -18.54 4.21
N SER A 606 -8.30 -19.83 4.54
CA SER A 606 -8.32 -20.29 5.93
C SER A 606 -7.45 -21.50 6.22
N SER A 607 -6.70 -22.03 5.25
CA SER A 607 -6.04 -23.34 5.36
C SER A 607 -7.04 -24.45 5.70
N ILE A 608 -8.24 -24.36 5.10
CA ILE A 608 -9.39 -25.25 5.34
C ILE A 608 -9.70 -25.34 6.85
N THR A 609 -9.78 -24.19 7.53
CA THR A 609 -9.98 -24.12 8.98
C THR A 609 -11.32 -23.51 9.30
N PHE A 610 -12.25 -24.34 9.80
CA PHE A 610 -13.58 -23.90 10.23
C PHE A 610 -13.53 -23.03 11.50
N LYS A 611 -12.64 -23.35 12.45
CA LYS A 611 -12.41 -22.56 13.67
C LYS A 611 -11.33 -21.51 13.43
N ARG A 612 -11.65 -20.50 12.62
CA ARG A 612 -10.75 -19.42 12.21
C ARG A 612 -11.51 -18.10 12.23
N TYR A 613 -10.85 -17.03 12.69
CA TYR A 613 -11.32 -15.68 12.46
C TYR A 613 -10.14 -14.74 12.18
N GLU A 614 -10.42 -13.61 11.56
CA GLU A 614 -9.42 -12.60 11.27
C GLU A 614 -8.72 -12.11 12.53
N THR A 615 -7.38 -12.04 12.51
CA THR A 615 -6.54 -11.62 13.65
C THR A 615 -6.59 -12.56 14.87
N ASP A 616 -6.95 -13.83 14.70
CA ASP A 616 -7.03 -14.79 15.81
C ASP A 616 -5.78 -14.84 16.70
N TYR A 617 -4.60 -15.00 16.10
CA TYR A 617 -3.34 -15.03 16.82
C TYR A 617 -3.03 -13.68 17.49
N LEU A 618 -3.27 -12.57 16.79
CA LEU A 618 -3.02 -11.21 17.30
C LEU A 618 -3.94 -10.84 18.47
N THR A 619 -5.09 -11.49 18.57
CA THR A 619 -6.07 -11.29 19.64
C THR A 619 -6.02 -12.37 20.70
N ASN A 620 -5.02 -13.26 20.66
CA ASN A 620 -4.86 -14.38 21.60
C ASN A 620 -6.08 -15.33 21.61
N ASN A 621 -6.55 -15.71 20.41
CA ASN A 621 -7.49 -16.80 20.16
C ASN A 621 -8.81 -16.70 20.96
N GLN A 622 -9.43 -15.51 21.00
CA GLN A 622 -10.68 -15.20 21.70
C GLN A 622 -11.93 -15.78 21.00
N PHE A 623 -11.91 -17.06 20.62
CA PHE A 623 -12.98 -17.73 19.89
C PHE A 623 -14.34 -17.63 20.60
N ASP A 624 -14.38 -17.71 21.92
CA ASP A 624 -15.63 -17.63 22.69
C ASP A 624 -16.26 -16.23 22.63
N LYS A 625 -15.45 -15.18 22.51
CA LYS A 625 -15.97 -13.82 22.28
C LYS A 625 -16.56 -13.72 20.88
N VAL A 626 -15.81 -14.14 19.87
CA VAL A 626 -16.26 -14.05 18.47
C VAL A 626 -17.49 -14.91 18.22
N ALA A 627 -17.63 -16.07 18.88
CA ALA A 627 -18.83 -16.91 18.81
C ALA A 627 -20.09 -16.22 19.36
N LYS A 628 -19.94 -15.37 20.39
CA LYS A 628 -21.05 -14.61 20.95
C LYS A 628 -21.54 -13.54 20.00
N GLU A 629 -20.63 -12.80 19.37
CA GLU A 629 -20.95 -11.84 18.31
C GLU A 629 -19.66 -11.58 17.49
N PRO A 630 -19.61 -11.93 16.20
CA PRO A 630 -18.37 -11.87 15.42
C PRO A 630 -18.10 -10.46 14.90
N THR A 631 -17.97 -9.49 15.79
CA THR A 631 -17.76 -8.07 15.47
C THR A 631 -16.42 -7.55 16.00
N ALA A 632 -15.84 -6.57 15.30
CA ALA A 632 -14.65 -5.85 15.75
C ALA A 632 -14.91 -5.11 17.07
N GLU A 633 -16.12 -4.59 17.25
CA GLU A 633 -16.58 -3.95 18.49
C GLU A 633 -16.52 -4.91 19.67
N ASN A 634 -17.01 -6.14 19.52
CA ASN A 634 -16.98 -7.13 20.58
C ASN A 634 -15.57 -7.69 20.83
N LEU A 635 -14.78 -7.90 19.77
CA LEU A 635 -13.44 -8.48 19.87
C LEU A 635 -12.41 -7.51 20.45
N VAL A 636 -12.34 -6.28 19.92
CA VAL A 636 -11.28 -5.29 20.22
C VAL A 636 -11.80 -3.90 20.62
N GLY A 637 -13.12 -3.73 20.72
CA GLY A 637 -13.77 -2.52 21.23
C GLY A 637 -14.11 -1.46 20.17
N SER A 638 -13.59 -1.55 18.95
CA SER A 638 -13.95 -0.65 17.83
C SER A 638 -13.30 -1.07 16.50
N TRP A 639 -13.91 -0.71 15.38
CA TRP A 639 -13.28 -0.76 14.05
C TRP A 639 -11.86 -0.18 14.01
N GLY A 640 -11.64 1.00 14.58
CA GLY A 640 -10.33 1.65 14.54
C GLY A 640 -9.22 0.85 15.25
N ALA A 641 -9.56 0.07 16.28
CA ALA A 641 -8.62 -0.83 16.93
C ALA A 641 -8.35 -2.08 16.08
N PHE A 642 -9.36 -2.57 15.36
CA PHE A 642 -9.23 -3.70 14.45
C PHE A 642 -8.39 -3.33 13.22
N GLN A 643 -8.68 -2.21 12.55
CA GLN A 643 -7.90 -1.67 11.44
C GLN A 643 -6.42 -1.45 11.80
N ALA A 644 -6.11 -1.12 13.06
CA ALA A 644 -4.75 -0.95 13.53
C ALA A 644 -3.93 -2.26 13.55
N MET A 645 -4.59 -3.43 13.55
CA MET A 645 -3.94 -4.74 13.40
C MET A 645 -3.48 -5.02 11.97
N TYR A 646 -3.91 -4.19 11.01
CA TYR A 646 -3.53 -4.22 9.60
C TYR A 646 -2.77 -2.93 9.24
N PRO A 647 -1.54 -2.75 9.76
CA PRO A 647 -0.81 -1.48 9.63
C PRO A 647 -0.51 -1.11 8.17
N THR A 648 -0.32 -2.13 7.32
CA THR A 648 0.05 -2.01 5.90
C THR A 648 -1.10 -2.28 4.93
N LEU A 649 -2.30 -2.61 5.44
CA LEU A 649 -3.48 -2.92 4.61
C LEU A 649 -4.71 -2.13 5.12
N PRO A 650 -5.14 -1.07 4.43
CA PRO A 650 -6.44 -0.46 4.71
C PRO A 650 -7.55 -1.45 4.38
N LEU A 651 -8.33 -1.84 5.38
CA LEU A 651 -9.52 -2.66 5.17
C LEU A 651 -10.67 -1.77 4.72
N ASN A 652 -11.52 -2.33 3.85
CA ASN A 652 -12.74 -1.68 3.41
C ASN A 652 -13.80 -1.71 4.54
N GLU A 653 -13.87 -0.66 5.38
CA GLU A 653 -14.82 -0.54 6.50
C GLU A 653 -16.26 -0.87 6.10
N GLY A 654 -16.72 -0.37 4.94
CA GLY A 654 -18.07 -0.65 4.45
C GLY A 654 -18.32 -2.12 4.10
N GLY A 655 -17.28 -2.88 3.74
CA GLY A 655 -17.40 -4.33 3.51
C GLY A 655 -17.67 -5.14 4.79
N TYR A 656 -17.37 -4.57 5.96
CA TYR A 656 -17.57 -5.19 7.27
C TYR A 656 -18.84 -4.67 7.96
N MET A 657 -19.25 -3.44 7.63
CA MET A 657 -20.28 -2.72 8.35
C MET A 657 -21.69 -3.25 8.03
N VAL A 658 -22.40 -3.70 9.06
CA VAL A 658 -23.82 -4.10 9.01
C VAL A 658 -24.51 -3.58 10.25
N ASN A 659 -25.59 -2.81 10.07
CA ASN A 659 -26.38 -2.24 11.18
C ASN A 659 -25.55 -1.49 12.24
N GLY A 660 -24.47 -0.81 11.81
CA GLY A 660 -23.61 -0.02 12.70
C GLY A 660 -22.54 -0.82 13.47
N LEU A 661 -22.41 -2.12 13.21
CA LEU A 661 -21.36 -2.99 13.75
C LEU A 661 -20.49 -3.54 12.60
N HIS A 662 -19.24 -3.91 12.89
CA HIS A 662 -18.29 -4.38 11.88
C HIS A 662 -18.06 -5.88 12.03
N TYR A 663 -18.74 -6.67 11.21
CA TYR A 663 -18.67 -8.13 11.25
C TYR A 663 -17.39 -8.62 10.54
N ILE A 664 -16.52 -9.26 11.32
CA ILE A 664 -15.18 -9.70 10.87
C ILE A 664 -15.23 -11.02 10.12
N GLY A 665 -14.18 -11.32 9.34
CA GLY A 665 -14.02 -12.57 8.64
C GLY A 665 -13.95 -13.77 9.59
N ILE A 666 -14.85 -14.75 9.38
CA ILE A 666 -14.91 -15.98 10.17
C ILE A 666 -15.01 -17.24 9.29
N GLY A 667 -14.55 -18.37 9.80
CA GLY A 667 -14.79 -19.68 9.21
C GLY A 667 -13.95 -20.03 7.98
N ILE A 668 -14.29 -21.18 7.39
CA ILE A 668 -13.55 -21.81 6.29
C ILE A 668 -13.45 -20.91 5.05
N GLY A 669 -14.49 -20.12 4.79
CA GLY A 669 -14.56 -19.20 3.66
C GLY A 669 -14.24 -17.75 4.00
N GLN A 670 -13.77 -17.45 5.22
CA GLN A 670 -13.60 -16.09 5.74
C GLN A 670 -14.82 -15.21 5.43
N PHE A 671 -15.99 -15.67 5.88
CA PHE A 671 -17.26 -14.95 5.71
C PHE A 671 -17.15 -13.61 6.45
N THR A 672 -17.29 -12.50 5.73
CA THR A 672 -17.10 -11.13 6.26
C THR A 672 -18.37 -10.30 6.08
N GLY A 673 -18.60 -9.32 6.96
CA GLY A 673 -19.69 -8.36 6.83
C GLY A 673 -21.08 -9.03 6.89
N PRO A 674 -21.96 -8.77 5.91
CA PRO A 674 -23.30 -9.39 5.86
C PRO A 674 -23.29 -10.92 5.95
N ARG A 675 -22.22 -11.57 5.45
CA ARG A 675 -22.11 -13.03 5.44
C ARG A 675 -21.70 -13.59 6.79
N ALA A 676 -20.82 -12.90 7.52
CA ALA A 676 -20.49 -13.26 8.90
C ALA A 676 -21.74 -13.19 9.79
N LEU A 677 -22.54 -12.13 9.64
CA LEU A 677 -23.83 -12.01 10.32
C LEU A 677 -24.78 -13.14 9.92
N ALA A 678 -24.88 -13.46 8.63
CA ALA A 678 -25.73 -14.53 8.13
C ALA A 678 -25.32 -15.90 8.71
N LEU A 679 -24.02 -16.23 8.71
CA LEU A 679 -23.51 -17.46 9.32
C LEU A 679 -23.79 -17.51 10.82
N TRP A 680 -23.57 -16.41 11.55
CA TRP A 680 -23.84 -16.35 12.98
C TRP A 680 -25.34 -16.54 13.31
N ASN A 681 -26.23 -15.94 12.53
CA ASN A 681 -27.68 -16.15 12.67
C ASN A 681 -28.09 -17.57 12.30
N PHE A 682 -27.53 -18.13 11.24
CA PHE A 682 -27.78 -19.49 10.81
C PHE A 682 -27.37 -20.51 11.87
N ALA A 683 -26.17 -20.36 12.45
CA ALA A 683 -25.68 -21.21 13.53
C ALA A 683 -26.62 -21.21 14.74
N LYS A 684 -27.10 -20.02 15.15
CA LYS A 684 -28.09 -19.88 16.23
C LYS A 684 -29.42 -20.56 15.89
N ALA A 685 -29.92 -20.37 14.67
CA ALA A 685 -31.18 -20.99 14.22
C ALA A 685 -31.10 -22.52 14.20
N MET A 686 -29.92 -23.06 13.92
CA MET A 686 -29.63 -24.50 13.97
C MET A 686 -29.35 -25.03 15.37
N ASN A 687 -29.24 -24.16 16.39
CA ASN A 687 -28.69 -24.49 17.70
C ASN A 687 -27.32 -25.21 17.60
N GLY A 688 -26.49 -24.78 16.65
CA GLY A 688 -25.21 -25.41 16.32
C GLY A 688 -24.00 -24.51 16.62
N ASP A 689 -22.82 -25.12 16.75
CA ASP A 689 -21.56 -24.39 16.91
C ASP A 689 -21.15 -23.72 15.58
N ILE A 690 -21.01 -22.40 15.60
CA ILE A 690 -20.56 -21.58 14.47
C ILE A 690 -19.20 -22.02 13.92
N TRP A 691 -18.35 -22.64 14.74
CA TRP A 691 -17.02 -23.13 14.34
C TRP A 691 -17.04 -24.53 13.73
N SER A 692 -18.17 -25.23 13.75
CA SER A 692 -18.26 -26.62 13.30
C SER A 692 -18.27 -26.74 11.78
N ALA A 693 -17.66 -27.83 11.28
CA ALA A 693 -17.68 -28.16 9.86
C ALA A 693 -19.10 -28.37 9.33
N GLU A 694 -19.98 -28.98 10.14
CA GLU A 694 -21.37 -29.24 9.75
C GLU A 694 -22.16 -27.95 9.53
N VAL A 695 -22.15 -27.03 10.51
CA VAL A 695 -22.89 -25.77 10.41
C VAL A 695 -22.39 -24.93 9.24
N GLN A 696 -21.08 -24.79 9.08
CA GLN A 696 -20.53 -24.00 7.98
C GLN A 696 -20.77 -24.64 6.62
N THR A 697 -20.73 -25.98 6.51
CA THR A 697 -21.04 -26.66 5.23
C THR A 697 -22.51 -26.51 4.88
N LYS A 698 -23.43 -26.65 5.83
CA LYS A 698 -24.86 -26.38 5.60
C LYS A 698 -25.12 -24.92 5.26
N PHE A 699 -24.41 -23.98 5.90
CA PHE A 699 -24.51 -22.56 5.56
C PHE A 699 -24.16 -22.30 4.09
N LEU A 700 -23.08 -22.89 3.57
CA LEU A 700 -22.70 -22.77 2.15
C LEU A 700 -23.81 -23.23 1.18
N LEU A 701 -24.60 -24.22 1.60
CA LEU A 701 -25.65 -24.85 0.79
C LEU A 701 -26.99 -24.14 0.92
N GLU A 702 -27.32 -23.65 2.11
CA GLU A 702 -28.68 -23.27 2.50
C GLU A 702 -28.77 -21.83 3.02
N GLY A 703 -27.78 -21.38 3.80
CA GLY A 703 -27.85 -20.13 4.57
C GLY A 703 -27.16 -18.92 3.93
N ASP A 704 -26.22 -19.12 3.01
CA ASP A 704 -25.50 -18.04 2.32
C ASP A 704 -26.39 -17.31 1.29
N ASP A 705 -25.90 -16.22 0.71
CA ASP A 705 -26.71 -15.46 -0.25
C ASP A 705 -27.08 -16.30 -1.49
N PRO A 706 -28.26 -16.07 -2.12
CA PRO A 706 -28.73 -16.91 -3.22
C PRO A 706 -27.76 -17.03 -4.40
N THR A 707 -27.05 -15.95 -4.74
CA THR A 707 -26.09 -15.93 -5.85
C THR A 707 -24.89 -16.82 -5.54
N ARG A 708 -24.34 -16.73 -4.33
CA ARG A 708 -23.23 -17.58 -3.89
C ARG A 708 -23.65 -19.03 -3.68
N ARG A 709 -24.85 -19.31 -3.16
CA ARG A 709 -25.37 -20.69 -3.09
C ARG A 709 -25.46 -21.33 -4.47
N ALA A 710 -26.00 -20.59 -5.45
CA ALA A 710 -26.07 -21.05 -6.84
C ALA A 710 -24.68 -21.25 -7.44
N ALA A 711 -23.73 -20.34 -7.19
CA ALA A 711 -22.34 -20.48 -7.62
C ALA A 711 -21.66 -21.70 -7.00
N PHE A 712 -21.78 -21.89 -5.68
CA PHE A 712 -21.23 -23.03 -4.96
C PHE A 712 -21.76 -24.35 -5.53
N ARG A 713 -23.09 -24.49 -5.62
CA ARG A 713 -23.74 -25.70 -6.16
C ARG A 713 -23.31 -25.97 -7.60
N ARG A 714 -23.25 -24.94 -8.46
CA ARG A 714 -22.79 -25.08 -9.85
C ARG A 714 -21.34 -25.56 -9.93
N VAL A 715 -20.45 -25.06 -9.08
CA VAL A 715 -19.04 -25.47 -9.08
C VAL A 715 -18.90 -26.92 -8.60
N VAL A 716 -19.48 -27.27 -7.45
CA VAL A 716 -19.28 -28.60 -6.86
C VAL A 716 -19.92 -29.73 -7.67
N THR A 717 -20.87 -29.44 -8.55
CA THR A 717 -21.55 -30.44 -9.41
C THR A 717 -21.03 -30.49 -10.85
N SER A 718 -20.07 -29.64 -11.21
CA SER A 718 -19.56 -29.55 -12.57
C SER A 718 -18.51 -30.62 -12.88
N THR A 719 -18.45 -31.05 -14.15
CA THR A 719 -17.45 -31.98 -14.69
C THR A 719 -16.31 -31.27 -15.43
N GLY A 720 -16.22 -29.94 -15.34
CA GLY A 720 -15.13 -29.14 -15.92
C GLY A 720 -13.77 -29.42 -15.28
N SER A 721 -12.69 -28.92 -15.89
CA SER A 721 -11.36 -29.06 -15.31
C SER A 721 -11.24 -28.32 -13.98
N VAL A 722 -10.44 -28.85 -13.06
CA VAL A 722 -10.23 -28.25 -11.73
C VAL A 722 -9.75 -26.79 -11.83
N GLU A 723 -8.95 -26.45 -12.85
CA GLU A 723 -8.45 -25.09 -13.09
C GLU A 723 -9.57 -24.11 -13.43
N ALA A 724 -10.47 -24.50 -14.36
CA ALA A 724 -11.59 -23.67 -14.78
C ALA A 724 -12.64 -23.53 -13.67
N LEU A 725 -12.87 -24.61 -12.90
CA LEU A 725 -13.77 -24.59 -11.75
C LEU A 725 -13.22 -23.72 -10.62
N THR A 726 -11.90 -23.74 -10.39
CA THR A 726 -11.25 -22.88 -9.38
C THR A 726 -11.39 -21.41 -9.76
N GLU A 727 -11.17 -21.06 -11.02
CA GLU A 727 -11.38 -19.68 -11.51
C GLU A 727 -12.85 -19.26 -11.41
N ASN A 728 -13.79 -20.15 -11.74
CA ASN A 728 -15.22 -19.90 -11.60
C ASN A 728 -15.58 -19.66 -10.13
N PHE A 729 -15.10 -20.50 -9.22
CA PHE A 729 -15.34 -20.36 -7.77
C PHE A 729 -14.75 -19.04 -7.23
N LEU A 730 -13.52 -18.72 -7.63
CA LEU A 730 -12.85 -17.47 -7.27
C LEU A 730 -13.64 -16.24 -7.70
N SER A 731 -14.15 -16.27 -8.93
CA SER A 731 -14.87 -15.16 -9.53
C SER A 731 -16.29 -15.01 -8.98
N SER A 732 -17.02 -16.12 -8.88
CA SER A 732 -18.47 -16.11 -8.64
C SER A 732 -18.88 -16.35 -7.18
N TRP A 733 -18.00 -16.92 -6.36
CA TRP A 733 -18.27 -17.16 -4.94
C TRP A 733 -17.38 -16.29 -4.03
N LEU A 734 -16.05 -16.36 -4.21
CA LEU A 734 -15.12 -15.54 -3.44
C LEU A 734 -15.23 -14.06 -3.84
N GLY A 735 -15.55 -13.80 -5.10
CA GLY A 735 -15.74 -12.45 -5.63
C GLY A 735 -14.44 -11.69 -5.83
N VAL A 736 -13.30 -12.37 -5.94
CA VAL A 736 -11.97 -11.76 -6.13
C VAL A 736 -11.26 -12.37 -7.35
N PRO A 737 -11.82 -12.23 -8.57
CA PRO A 737 -11.26 -12.87 -9.77
C PRO A 737 -9.81 -12.47 -9.99
N GLY A 738 -9.00 -13.43 -10.46
CA GLY A 738 -7.56 -13.26 -10.67
C GLY A 738 -6.70 -13.21 -9.40
N ASN A 739 -7.27 -13.01 -8.19
CA ASN A 739 -6.50 -12.99 -6.95
C ASN A 739 -5.91 -14.37 -6.62
N LYS A 740 -4.58 -14.45 -6.62
CA LYS A 740 -3.83 -15.66 -6.30
C LYS A 740 -4.26 -16.89 -7.13
N LEU A 741 -4.70 -16.67 -8.37
CA LEU A 741 -5.39 -17.71 -9.16
C LEU A 741 -4.51 -18.96 -9.36
N LEU A 742 -3.24 -18.78 -9.73
CA LEU A 742 -2.31 -19.90 -9.96
C LEU A 742 -2.06 -20.72 -8.69
N GLU A 743 -1.94 -20.07 -7.53
CA GLU A 743 -1.75 -20.72 -6.22
C GLU A 743 -3.00 -21.52 -5.84
N ARG A 744 -4.20 -20.94 -6.02
CA ARG A 744 -5.48 -21.62 -5.77
C ARG A 744 -5.69 -22.82 -6.71
N GLN A 745 -5.35 -22.68 -7.99
CA GLN A 745 -5.41 -23.78 -8.96
C GLN A 745 -4.39 -24.89 -8.63
N SER A 746 -3.20 -24.52 -8.15
CA SER A 746 -2.22 -25.51 -7.66
C SER A 746 -2.71 -26.25 -6.42
N ALA A 747 -3.24 -25.53 -5.43
CA ALA A 747 -3.83 -26.12 -4.24
C ALA A 747 -5.00 -27.04 -4.62
N ALA A 748 -5.86 -26.63 -5.55
CA ALA A 748 -6.96 -27.44 -6.04
C ALA A 748 -6.49 -28.74 -6.72
N ARG A 749 -5.42 -28.71 -7.53
CA ARG A 749 -4.83 -29.94 -8.10
C ARG A 749 -4.33 -30.89 -7.01
N GLN A 750 -3.66 -30.36 -5.99
CA GLN A 750 -3.17 -31.16 -4.86
C GLN A 750 -4.32 -31.74 -4.04
N TRP A 751 -5.40 -30.97 -3.81
CA TRP A 751 -6.62 -31.48 -3.17
C TRP A 751 -7.36 -32.51 -4.01
N LEU A 752 -7.41 -32.35 -5.33
CA LEU A 752 -8.00 -33.33 -6.24
C LEU A 752 -7.27 -34.67 -6.13
N ASN A 753 -5.93 -34.64 -6.11
CA ASN A 753 -5.12 -35.83 -5.88
C ASN A 753 -5.42 -36.44 -4.50
N PHE A 754 -5.53 -35.62 -3.45
CA PHE A 754 -5.91 -36.09 -2.11
C PHE A 754 -7.29 -36.75 -2.05
N LEU A 755 -8.30 -36.22 -2.76
CA LEU A 755 -9.66 -36.77 -2.78
C LEU A 755 -9.76 -38.05 -3.60
N LYS A 756 -9.09 -38.11 -4.76
CA LYS A 756 -9.05 -39.29 -5.63
C LYS A 756 -8.30 -40.45 -4.98
N ASN A 757 -7.30 -40.14 -4.16
CA ASN A 757 -6.60 -41.12 -3.33
C ASN A 757 -7.47 -41.48 -2.10
N LYS A 758 -8.41 -42.42 -2.29
CA LYS A 758 -9.30 -42.94 -1.23
C LYS A 758 -8.60 -43.77 -0.14
N GLY A 759 -7.29 -43.95 -0.22
CA GLY A 759 -6.44 -44.53 0.83
C GLY A 759 -5.73 -43.43 1.63
N GLY A 760 -6.29 -43.05 2.77
CA GLY A 760 -5.74 -41.98 3.60
C GLY A 760 -4.45 -42.40 4.31
N SER A 761 -3.30 -42.08 3.71
CA SER A 761 -2.05 -41.87 4.46
C SER A 761 -2.30 -40.77 5.48
N THR A 762 -2.39 -41.11 6.77
CA THR A 762 -2.53 -40.07 7.80
C THR A 762 -1.19 -39.41 8.08
N GLY A 763 -0.06 -40.12 7.92
CA GLY A 763 1.24 -39.67 8.44
C GLY A 763 1.23 -39.34 9.94
N VAL A 764 0.10 -39.58 10.63
CA VAL A 764 -0.12 -39.27 12.04
C VAL A 764 0.47 -40.42 12.83
N SER A 765 1.45 -40.08 13.65
CA SER A 765 2.07 -41.03 14.55
C SER A 765 1.15 -41.37 15.72
N SER A 766 0.86 -42.66 15.92
CA SER A 766 0.14 -43.17 17.09
C SER A 766 1.10 -43.88 18.03
N LYS A 767 0.91 -43.72 19.35
CA LYS A 767 1.69 -44.47 20.37
C LYS A 767 1.25 -45.93 20.50
N GLN A 768 0.05 -46.25 20.02
CA GLN A 768 -0.52 -47.60 20.05
C GLN A 768 -0.77 -48.07 18.62
N VAL A 769 -0.78 -49.38 18.42
CA VAL A 769 -1.12 -49.98 17.13
C VAL A 769 -2.54 -49.54 16.76
N PRO A 770 -2.78 -49.01 15.55
CA PRO A 770 -4.13 -48.63 15.17
C PRO A 770 -5.05 -49.86 15.19
N ALA A 771 -6.25 -49.71 15.75
CA ALA A 771 -7.16 -50.82 16.04
C ALA A 771 -7.46 -51.68 14.81
N GLU A 772 -7.50 -51.07 13.62
CA GLU A 772 -7.76 -51.74 12.35
C GLU A 772 -6.68 -52.72 11.88
N TYR A 773 -5.47 -52.69 12.48
CA TYR A 773 -4.35 -53.58 12.14
C TYR A 773 -4.03 -54.62 13.22
N LYS A 774 -4.62 -54.54 14.41
CA LYS A 774 -4.25 -55.36 15.57
C LYS A 774 -4.25 -56.86 15.26
N ASP A 775 -5.21 -57.31 14.45
CA ASP A 775 -5.39 -58.72 14.08
C ASP A 775 -4.89 -59.02 12.64
N LYS A 776 -4.17 -58.09 12.01
CA LYS A 776 -3.69 -58.21 10.62
C LYS A 776 -2.16 -58.32 10.49
N LEU A 777 -1.43 -58.18 11.60
CA LEU A 777 0.03 -58.17 11.55
C LEU A 777 0.59 -59.58 11.30
N PRO A 778 1.29 -59.83 10.19
CA PRO A 778 1.82 -61.15 9.83
C PRO A 778 2.91 -61.64 10.79
N HIS A 779 3.56 -60.73 11.51
CA HIS A 779 4.64 -61.03 12.44
C HIS A 779 4.29 -60.74 13.91
N GLY A 780 3.00 -60.64 14.23
CA GLY A 780 2.52 -60.28 15.57
C GLY A 780 2.96 -58.88 16.02
N LEU A 781 2.72 -58.53 17.28
CA LEU A 781 3.14 -57.24 17.84
C LEU A 781 4.63 -57.25 18.25
N PRO A 782 5.31 -56.09 18.29
CA PRO A 782 6.63 -55.98 18.91
C PRO A 782 6.61 -56.48 20.35
N SER A 783 7.57 -57.34 20.71
CA SER A 783 7.67 -57.91 22.06
C SER A 783 8.28 -56.91 23.05
N ASP A 784 8.04 -57.12 24.35
CA ASP A 784 8.70 -56.35 25.42
C ASP A 784 10.23 -56.42 25.30
N GLN A 785 10.77 -57.56 24.88
CA GLN A 785 12.21 -57.73 24.63
C GLN A 785 12.73 -56.82 23.50
N ALA A 786 11.89 -56.51 22.51
CA ALA A 786 12.27 -55.65 21.39
C ALA A 786 12.18 -54.15 21.69
N ILE A 787 11.39 -53.75 22.70
CA ILE A 787 11.00 -52.33 22.91
C ILE A 787 11.39 -51.74 24.27
N LEU A 788 11.58 -52.54 25.32
CA LEU A 788 11.81 -52.00 26.68
C LEU A 788 13.27 -51.61 26.96
N PRO A 789 13.52 -50.57 27.77
CA PRO A 789 14.85 -50.25 28.27
C PRO A 789 15.50 -51.41 29.04
N GLY A 790 16.78 -51.67 28.78
CA GLY A 790 17.53 -52.76 29.41
C GLY A 790 17.26 -54.14 28.84
N GLN A 791 16.37 -54.25 27.84
CA GLN A 791 16.16 -55.45 27.03
C GLN A 791 16.92 -55.34 25.70
N GLY A 792 16.74 -56.34 24.83
CA GLY A 792 17.27 -56.34 23.47
C GLY A 792 17.64 -57.75 23.01
N TYR A 793 18.12 -57.84 21.77
CA TYR A 793 18.62 -59.07 21.19
C TYR A 793 20.16 -59.06 21.10
N PRO A 794 20.83 -60.21 21.34
CA PRO A 794 22.27 -60.32 21.18
C PRO A 794 22.77 -59.85 19.81
N GLY A 795 23.96 -59.25 19.78
CA GLY A 795 24.59 -58.77 18.55
C GLY A 795 24.14 -57.39 18.07
N ASN A 796 23.15 -56.76 18.72
CA ASN A 796 22.72 -55.40 18.36
C ASN A 796 23.80 -54.37 18.73
N ALA A 797 24.46 -53.77 17.73
CA ALA A 797 25.51 -52.77 17.93
C ALA A 797 25.01 -51.32 17.87
N TYR A 798 23.69 -51.10 17.74
CA TYR A 798 23.12 -49.75 17.66
C TYR A 798 22.86 -49.14 19.05
N ALA A 799 22.93 -47.81 19.12
CA ALA A 799 22.68 -47.08 20.36
C ALA A 799 21.24 -47.29 20.87
N LEU A 800 21.12 -47.71 22.14
CA LEU A 800 19.87 -48.14 22.74
C LEU A 800 18.74 -47.11 22.60
N GLY A 801 17.52 -47.58 22.33
CA GLY A 801 16.33 -46.73 22.24
C GLY A 801 16.21 -45.91 20.94
N ASN A 802 17.12 -46.08 19.97
CA ASN A 802 17.04 -45.46 18.64
C ASN A 802 16.20 -46.26 17.65
N CYS A 803 15.85 -45.62 16.52
CA CYS A 803 15.17 -46.27 15.40
C CYS A 803 15.92 -47.49 14.86
N THR A 804 17.23 -47.38 14.63
CA THR A 804 18.09 -48.47 14.16
C THR A 804 18.16 -49.63 15.15
N TRP A 805 18.25 -49.31 16.45
CA TRP A 805 18.24 -50.30 17.53
C TRP A 805 16.93 -51.09 17.58
N TYR A 806 15.80 -50.39 17.50
CA TYR A 806 14.49 -51.03 17.47
C TYR A 806 14.30 -51.91 16.24
N VAL A 807 14.63 -51.41 15.04
CA VAL A 807 14.46 -52.19 13.81
C VAL A 807 15.33 -53.44 13.82
N TYR A 808 16.58 -53.36 14.30
CA TYR A 808 17.41 -54.56 14.50
C TYR A 808 16.73 -55.58 15.43
N ASN A 809 16.21 -55.13 16.58
CA ASN A 809 15.49 -56.00 17.52
C ASN A 809 14.23 -56.59 16.90
N ARG A 810 13.50 -55.83 16.08
CA ARG A 810 12.27 -56.29 15.42
C ARG A 810 12.56 -57.38 14.39
N PHE A 811 13.65 -57.25 13.63
CA PHE A 811 14.14 -58.33 12.77
C PHE A 811 14.54 -59.57 13.56
N ALA A 812 15.31 -59.41 14.65
CA ALA A 812 15.71 -60.53 15.50
C ALA A 812 14.51 -61.24 16.14
N GLN A 813 13.49 -60.49 16.55
CA GLN A 813 12.24 -61.04 17.10
C GLN A 813 11.54 -61.98 16.11
N ILE A 814 11.59 -61.67 14.80
CA ILE A 814 10.96 -62.49 13.76
C ILE A 814 11.91 -63.57 13.20
N GLY A 815 13.07 -63.78 13.84
CA GLY A 815 14.05 -64.78 13.45
C GLY A 815 14.91 -64.41 12.24
N VAL A 816 14.94 -63.13 11.85
CA VAL A 816 15.74 -62.64 10.72
C VAL A 816 16.99 -61.93 11.22
N GLN A 817 18.15 -62.31 10.70
CA GLN A 817 19.43 -61.74 11.09
C GLN A 817 19.75 -60.48 10.25
N LEU A 818 20.00 -59.36 10.94
CA LEU A 818 20.44 -58.12 10.32
C LEU A 818 21.92 -57.89 10.61
N TYR A 819 22.66 -57.34 9.64
CA TYR A 819 24.06 -56.99 9.82
C TYR A 819 24.16 -55.84 10.83
N PRO A 820 24.92 -55.97 11.93
CA PRO A 820 24.83 -55.02 13.04
C PRO A 820 25.49 -53.65 12.77
N TYR A 821 26.17 -53.46 11.63
CA TYR A 821 26.95 -52.27 11.33
C TYR A 821 26.54 -51.57 10.01
N LEU A 822 25.24 -51.42 9.74
CA LEU A 822 24.76 -50.69 8.54
C LEU A 822 24.91 -49.15 8.63
N GLY A 823 25.31 -48.62 9.80
CA GLY A 823 25.46 -47.18 10.03
C GLY A 823 24.15 -46.47 10.41
N ASN A 824 24.11 -45.15 10.19
CA ASN A 824 22.92 -44.31 10.40
C ASN A 824 21.79 -44.71 9.45
N SER A 825 20.55 -44.39 9.80
CA SER A 825 19.37 -44.81 9.04
C SER A 825 19.44 -44.46 7.55
N ASN A 826 19.91 -43.26 7.19
CA ASN A 826 20.10 -42.85 5.80
C ASN A 826 21.16 -43.64 5.02
N GLN A 827 21.99 -44.44 5.68
CA GLN A 827 23.04 -45.26 5.05
C GLN A 827 22.57 -46.71 4.79
N TRP A 828 21.44 -47.13 5.38
CA TRP A 828 21.00 -48.53 5.33
C TRP A 828 20.70 -49.05 3.92
N VAL A 829 20.34 -48.16 2.98
CA VAL A 829 20.15 -48.54 1.57
C VAL A 829 21.47 -49.00 0.94
N ASP A 830 22.51 -48.19 1.03
CA ASP A 830 23.80 -48.48 0.40
C ASP A 830 24.58 -49.55 1.18
N SER A 831 24.59 -49.47 2.52
CA SER A 831 25.18 -50.49 3.38
C SER A 831 24.47 -51.84 3.23
N GLY A 832 23.14 -51.84 3.16
CA GLY A 832 22.35 -53.06 2.96
C GLY A 832 22.61 -53.67 1.59
N ARG A 833 22.69 -52.86 0.54
CA ARG A 833 23.08 -53.32 -0.80
C ARG A 833 24.45 -53.98 -0.79
N ALA A 834 25.42 -53.41 -0.06
CA ALA A 834 26.75 -53.99 0.09
C ALA A 834 26.76 -55.32 0.85
N GLN A 835 25.79 -55.54 1.76
CA GLN A 835 25.55 -56.82 2.44
C GLN A 835 24.68 -57.80 1.62
N GLY A 836 24.34 -57.45 0.38
CA GLY A 836 23.55 -58.30 -0.52
C GLY A 836 22.03 -58.27 -0.27
N TYR A 837 21.54 -57.30 0.50
CA TYR A 837 20.12 -57.14 0.79
C TYR A 837 19.33 -56.67 -0.43
N GLU A 838 18.05 -57.03 -0.49
CA GLU A 838 17.13 -56.55 -1.52
C GLU A 838 16.72 -55.11 -1.20
N ILE A 839 16.89 -54.21 -2.17
CA ILE A 839 16.47 -52.81 -2.09
C ILE A 839 15.33 -52.58 -3.06
N SER A 840 14.19 -52.14 -2.55
CA SER A 840 12.98 -51.88 -3.34
C SER A 840 12.35 -50.54 -2.99
N THR A 841 11.54 -50.00 -3.90
CA THR A 841 10.62 -48.88 -3.64
C THR A 841 9.19 -49.36 -3.40
N THR A 842 8.95 -50.67 -3.51
CA THR A 842 7.65 -51.30 -3.27
C THR A 842 7.58 -51.82 -1.83
N PRO A 843 6.52 -51.49 -1.08
CA PRO A 843 6.40 -51.92 0.31
C PRO A 843 6.21 -53.43 0.42
N LYS A 844 6.88 -54.03 1.39
CA LYS A 844 6.80 -55.46 1.69
C LYS A 844 6.80 -55.65 3.21
N PRO A 845 5.83 -56.39 3.79
CA PRO A 845 5.86 -56.71 5.21
C PRO A 845 7.15 -57.44 5.56
N GLY A 846 7.77 -57.08 6.68
CA GLY A 846 9.05 -57.65 7.09
C GLY A 846 10.29 -56.93 6.54
N SER A 847 10.14 -55.82 5.83
CA SER A 847 11.27 -55.00 5.36
C SER A 847 11.56 -53.82 6.30
N ALA A 848 12.82 -53.37 6.34
CA ALA A 848 13.19 -52.10 6.95
C ALA A 848 12.75 -50.97 6.01
N VAL A 849 12.04 -49.98 6.52
CA VAL A 849 11.63 -48.80 5.76
C VAL A 849 12.61 -47.67 6.06
N VAL A 850 13.47 -47.35 5.10
CA VAL A 850 14.46 -46.29 5.20
C VAL A 850 13.89 -45.00 4.65
N PHE A 851 13.86 -43.97 5.49
CA PHE A 851 13.51 -42.61 5.13
C PHE A 851 14.78 -41.78 4.93
N MET A 852 14.97 -41.29 3.71
CA MET A 852 16.07 -40.37 3.41
C MET A 852 15.94 -39.06 4.19
N PRO A 853 17.03 -38.29 4.34
CA PRO A 853 17.00 -37.06 5.13
C PRO A 853 15.88 -36.09 4.70
N GLY A 854 15.07 -35.65 5.66
CA GLY A 854 13.94 -34.74 5.43
C GLY A 854 12.65 -35.38 4.89
N VAL A 855 12.65 -36.69 4.60
CA VAL A 855 11.48 -37.39 4.05
C VAL A 855 10.58 -37.90 5.18
N ALA A 856 9.26 -37.72 5.05
CA ALA A 856 8.26 -38.24 5.99
C ALA A 856 8.57 -37.92 7.47
N GLY A 857 9.04 -36.70 7.78
CA GLY A 857 9.37 -36.29 9.15
C GLY A 857 10.70 -36.84 9.68
N ALA A 858 11.52 -37.48 8.85
CA ALA A 858 12.85 -37.96 9.21
C ALA A 858 13.84 -36.82 9.48
N SER A 859 14.88 -37.10 10.27
CA SER A 859 15.96 -36.16 10.53
C SER A 859 16.59 -35.65 9.22
N PRO A 860 16.80 -34.33 9.04
CA PRO A 860 17.44 -33.79 7.86
C PRO A 860 18.94 -34.12 7.76
N ILE A 861 19.51 -34.77 8.78
CA ILE A 861 20.93 -35.15 8.82
C ILE A 861 21.08 -36.67 8.79
N TYR A 862 20.32 -37.39 9.62
CA TYR A 862 20.53 -38.83 9.85
C TYR A 862 19.52 -39.75 9.16
N GLY A 863 18.46 -39.17 8.56
CA GLY A 863 17.31 -39.95 8.09
C GLY A 863 16.53 -40.61 9.24
N HIS A 864 15.72 -41.61 8.91
CA HIS A 864 15.00 -42.44 9.88
C HIS A 864 14.82 -43.85 9.34
N VAL A 865 14.62 -44.84 10.21
CA VAL A 865 14.30 -46.20 9.78
C VAL A 865 13.17 -46.77 10.64
N SER A 866 12.23 -47.46 10.01
CA SER A 866 11.14 -48.17 10.69
C SER A 866 11.02 -49.59 10.16
N PHE A 867 10.09 -50.36 10.72
CA PHE A 867 9.79 -51.73 10.28
C PHE A 867 8.43 -51.76 9.58
N CYS A 868 8.35 -52.37 8.40
CA CYS A 868 7.10 -52.51 7.66
C CYS A 868 6.27 -53.66 8.25
N GLU A 869 5.18 -53.30 8.92
CA GLU A 869 4.34 -54.24 9.65
C GLU A 869 3.24 -54.82 8.76
N TYR A 870 2.65 -54.03 7.86
CA TYR A 870 1.57 -54.48 6.99
C TYR A 870 1.50 -53.65 5.70
N VAL A 871 1.02 -54.24 4.61
CA VAL A 871 0.77 -53.54 3.34
C VAL A 871 -0.70 -53.71 2.98
N ASN A 872 -1.40 -52.59 2.85
CA ASN A 872 -2.80 -52.52 2.47
C ASN A 872 -2.98 -52.81 0.98
N SER A 873 -4.21 -53.18 0.60
CA SER A 873 -4.57 -53.46 -0.80
C SER A 873 -4.42 -52.24 -1.72
N ASP A 874 -4.46 -51.02 -1.16
CA ASP A 874 -4.26 -49.76 -1.87
C ASP A 874 -2.76 -49.38 -2.03
N GLY A 875 -1.84 -50.23 -1.58
CA GLY A 875 -0.40 -50.00 -1.63
C GLY A 875 0.15 -49.11 -0.51
N SER A 876 -0.70 -48.56 0.37
CA SER A 876 -0.23 -47.96 1.62
C SER A 876 0.29 -49.03 2.57
N PHE A 877 1.11 -48.66 3.55
CA PHE A 877 1.74 -49.59 4.46
C PHE A 877 1.82 -49.03 5.88
N LEU A 878 1.61 -49.92 6.86
CA LEU A 878 1.80 -49.64 8.28
C LEU A 878 3.26 -49.85 8.65
N VAL A 879 3.80 -48.91 9.41
CA VAL A 879 5.11 -49.04 10.07
C VAL A 879 5.00 -49.00 11.58
N SER A 880 5.88 -49.73 12.23
CA SER A 880 6.26 -49.57 13.64
C SER A 880 7.65 -48.96 13.71
N GLU A 881 7.85 -48.02 14.62
CA GLU A 881 9.11 -47.27 14.73
C GLU A 881 9.39 -46.80 16.15
N MET A 882 10.66 -46.51 16.43
CA MET A 882 11.12 -45.97 17.70
C MET A 882 11.97 -44.72 17.48
N ASN A 883 12.00 -43.81 18.46
CA ASN A 883 12.74 -42.55 18.36
C ASN A 883 12.25 -41.61 17.25
N TYR A 884 11.00 -41.80 16.82
CA TYR A 884 10.26 -40.78 16.09
C TYR A 884 9.69 -39.74 17.07
N GLY A 885 9.15 -40.20 18.22
CA GLY A 885 8.66 -39.36 19.32
C GLY A 885 9.61 -39.20 20.52
N GLY A 886 10.86 -39.66 20.41
CA GLY A 886 11.88 -39.66 21.48
C GLY A 886 12.43 -41.05 21.82
N LEU A 887 13.55 -41.13 22.55
CA LEU A 887 14.21 -42.39 22.90
C LEU A 887 13.26 -43.34 23.64
N TYR A 888 13.24 -44.60 23.23
CA TYR A 888 12.32 -45.63 23.75
C TYR A 888 10.82 -45.35 23.57
N VAL A 889 10.46 -44.34 22.78
CA VAL A 889 9.06 -44.07 22.44
C VAL A 889 8.70 -44.83 21.17
N MET A 890 7.75 -45.75 21.30
CA MET A 890 7.15 -46.46 20.18
C MET A 890 6.10 -45.62 19.47
N ASN A 891 6.10 -45.73 18.15
CA ASN A 891 5.25 -44.98 17.24
C ASN A 891 4.80 -45.88 16.09
N TRP A 892 3.61 -45.58 15.56
CA TRP A 892 2.98 -46.31 14.44
C TRP A 892 2.48 -45.31 13.42
N ARG A 893 2.73 -45.54 12.13
CA ARG A 893 2.25 -44.69 11.03
C ARG A 893 1.78 -45.51 9.85
N THR A 894 0.68 -45.11 9.24
CA THR A 894 0.30 -45.59 7.91
C THR A 894 0.78 -44.58 6.88
N LEU A 895 1.59 -45.04 5.94
CA LEU A 895 2.29 -44.25 4.94
C LEU A 895 2.02 -44.79 3.54
N THR A 896 2.23 -43.97 2.53
CA THR A 896 2.20 -44.39 1.13
C THR A 896 3.61 -44.32 0.53
N PRO A 897 3.95 -45.19 -0.43
CA PRO A 897 5.23 -45.10 -1.12
C PRO A 897 5.41 -43.70 -1.73
N GLN A 898 6.56 -43.09 -1.48
CA GLN A 898 6.92 -41.79 -2.06
C GLN A 898 8.44 -41.75 -2.30
N SER A 899 8.87 -40.78 -3.10
CA SER A 899 10.30 -40.59 -3.39
C SER A 899 11.09 -40.40 -2.10
N GLY A 900 12.23 -41.10 -1.99
CA GLY A 900 13.07 -41.08 -0.79
C GLY A 900 12.63 -42.01 0.35
N ILE A 901 11.65 -42.90 0.10
CA ILE A 901 11.38 -44.08 0.94
C ILE A 901 11.89 -45.33 0.22
N TYR A 902 12.68 -46.13 0.91
CA TYR A 902 13.20 -47.40 0.39
C TYR A 902 12.91 -48.54 1.37
N PHE A 903 12.67 -49.73 0.83
CA PHE A 903 12.46 -50.95 1.57
C PHE A 903 13.70 -51.83 1.45
N VAL A 904 14.36 -52.09 2.57
CA VAL A 904 15.58 -52.89 2.67
C VAL A 904 15.23 -54.22 3.33
N THR A 905 15.39 -55.31 2.58
CA THR A 905 15.02 -56.65 3.04
C THR A 905 16.26 -57.54 3.09
N PRO A 906 16.68 -58.01 4.29
CA PRO A 906 17.68 -59.05 4.41
C PRO A 906 17.26 -60.31 3.65
N LYS A 907 18.23 -61.02 3.06
CA LYS A 907 17.98 -62.27 2.34
C LYS A 907 17.92 -63.47 3.27
#